data_AF-A0A7X5F6D8-F1
#
_entry.id   AF-A0A7X5F6D8-F1
#
_cell.length_a   1.000
_cell.length_b   1.000
_cell.length_c   1.000
_cell.angle_alpha   90.00
_cell.angle_beta   90.00
_cell.angle_gamma   90.00
#
_symmetry.space_group_name_H-M   'P 1'
#
loop_
_entity.id
_entity.type
_entity.pdbx_description
1 polymer ?
#
loop_
_entity_poly.entity_id
_entity_poly.type
_entity_poly.pdbx_seq_one_letter_code
_entity_poly.pdbx_strand_id
1 'polypeptide(L)'
;MNNYKNKTNEANNFDSISIKLASPERIKEWSYGEVTKPETINYRTQRSERNGLFDEKIFGPDKDYECYCGKYRGIRFKGIVCEKCGVEITRSIVRRERMGHIELASPVAHIWFLKNVPSRISLVMGIPAVDLEKVVYFAGYIVTSVSETEKAKVLKDLDSEFKAKIKSLQDEKSKTALKELAMSTKRDIESLVPGKVLDEVEYHRSSVKYPTIFEANIGAEAIYEILKKIDLSKLLAELEANLEKAPATEIPRLNKRISNVRWMINSKIRPEWMFMIRIPVIPPAIRPMVPLDGGRYATSDVNDLYRRVINRNNRLKKLKEINAPDVILRNEKRILQEAVDALIDNSVRHSSIAGNQSQRRPLKSLADNLKGKRGLFRQNLLGKRVDYSGRSVIVVGPELKLHQCGLPKHMALELFKPFVISELLKKELAYNIPGARRLIEDAIPEVWAILEDVIRDRFVLLNRAPTLHRLGIQAFKPLLIEGNAIQLHPLVCSAFNADFDGDQMAVHVPLSDEAQAEARLIMAANKNILRPGTGEPVVSPKQDVVLGIYWMTRILPGEKGEGSYYENPNRAIMASEFGAVDLRSKIMVLPTDSPKYAEFGGKVFETTVGRLLFNGVLPKDYPFINQEVDGKKVSELIDVLLERYGVDQVPAIIDRIKTFGF
;
A
#
# COMPACT_ATOMS: atom_id res chain seq x y z
N MET A 1 -20.90 -16.86 22.28
CA MET A 1 -20.06 -15.78 21.71
C MET A 1 -18.55 -16.07 21.75
N ASN A 2 -18.09 -17.20 22.34
CA ASN A 2 -16.66 -17.43 22.62
C ASN A 2 -15.82 -18.04 21.48
N ASN A 3 -16.42 -18.72 20.49
CA ASN A 3 -15.63 -19.36 19.41
C ASN A 3 -15.09 -18.42 18.32
N TYR A 4 -15.59 -17.18 18.22
CA TYR A 4 -15.06 -16.21 17.24
C TYR A 4 -13.87 -15.41 17.77
N LYS A 5 -13.82 -15.11 19.09
CA LYS A 5 -12.67 -14.44 19.71
C LYS A 5 -11.40 -15.31 19.70
N ASN A 6 -11.55 -16.63 19.89
CA ASN A 6 -10.39 -17.53 19.92
C ASN A 6 -9.74 -17.70 18.54
N LYS A 7 -10.52 -17.80 17.44
CA LYS A 7 -9.96 -17.87 16.07
C LYS A 7 -9.24 -16.60 15.62
N THR A 8 -9.66 -15.42 16.09
CA THR A 8 -8.99 -14.16 15.74
C THR A 8 -7.64 -13.97 16.45
N ASN A 9 -7.45 -14.55 17.63
CA ASN A 9 -6.16 -14.46 18.34
C ASN A 9 -5.10 -15.40 17.76
N GLU A 10 -5.47 -16.59 17.27
CA GLU A 10 -4.54 -17.48 16.56
C GLU A 10 -4.10 -16.91 15.20
N ALA A 11 -4.99 -16.19 14.50
CA ALA A 11 -4.67 -15.57 13.21
C ALA A 11 -3.70 -14.38 13.29
N ASN A 12 -3.54 -13.76 14.47
CA ASN A 12 -2.65 -12.61 14.66
C ASN A 12 -1.23 -13.00 15.10
N ASN A 13 -1.00 -14.26 15.47
CA ASN A 13 0.30 -14.73 15.96
C ASN A 13 0.91 -15.74 14.98
N PHE A 14 1.54 -15.23 13.92
CA PHE A 14 2.30 -16.04 12.96
C PHE A 14 3.68 -15.41 12.74
N ASP A 15 4.71 -16.25 12.61
CA ASP A 15 6.08 -15.78 12.41
C ASP A 15 6.44 -15.56 10.94
N SER A 16 5.73 -16.23 10.02
CA SER A 16 6.03 -16.17 8.59
C SER A 16 4.79 -16.24 7.69
N ILE A 17 4.89 -15.56 6.55
CA ILE A 17 3.92 -15.62 5.45
C ILE A 17 4.64 -16.20 4.24
N SER A 18 4.06 -17.22 3.61
CA SER A 18 4.57 -17.80 2.37
C SER A 18 3.57 -17.63 1.23
N ILE A 19 4.08 -17.52 -0.01
CA ILE A 19 3.29 -17.46 -1.23
C ILE A 19 3.71 -18.60 -2.16
N LYS A 20 2.73 -19.33 -2.70
CA LYS A 20 2.95 -20.46 -3.60
C LYS A 20 1.91 -20.43 -4.73
N LEU A 21 2.27 -21.00 -5.88
CA LEU A 21 1.35 -21.19 -7.00
C LEU A 21 0.22 -22.15 -6.59
N ALA A 22 -1.02 -21.75 -6.86
CA ALA A 22 -2.20 -22.56 -6.55
C ALA A 22 -2.44 -23.60 -7.64
N SER A 23 -2.56 -24.87 -7.26
CA SER A 23 -2.95 -25.93 -8.19
C SER A 23 -4.45 -25.88 -8.50
N PRO A 24 -4.92 -26.48 -9.62
CA PRO A 24 -6.34 -26.57 -9.94
C PRO A 24 -7.17 -27.30 -8.86
N GLU A 25 -6.58 -28.23 -8.13
CA GLU A 25 -7.20 -28.92 -6.99
C GLU A 25 -7.32 -27.98 -5.80
N ARG A 26 -6.26 -27.22 -5.50
CA ARG A 26 -6.26 -26.23 -4.41
C ARG A 26 -7.29 -25.14 -4.62
N ILE A 27 -7.49 -24.69 -5.87
CA ILE A 27 -8.56 -23.73 -6.22
C ILE A 27 -9.95 -24.33 -5.97
N LYS A 28 -10.13 -25.62 -6.24
CA LYS A 28 -11.38 -26.34 -5.97
C LYS A 28 -11.64 -26.49 -4.46
N GLU A 29 -10.60 -26.76 -3.67
CA GLU A 29 -10.68 -26.81 -2.20
C GLU A 29 -11.13 -25.48 -1.58
N TRP A 30 -10.70 -24.34 -2.13
CA TRP A 30 -11.14 -23.02 -1.65
C TRP A 30 -12.57 -22.68 -2.04
N SER A 31 -13.10 -23.36 -3.05
CA SER A 31 -14.38 -23.00 -3.64
C SER A 31 -15.55 -23.67 -2.94
N TYR A 32 -16.60 -22.88 -2.70
CA TYR A 32 -17.87 -23.36 -2.16
C TYR A 32 -18.88 -23.75 -3.27
N GLY A 33 -18.52 -23.60 -4.55
CA GLY A 33 -19.38 -23.95 -5.68
C GLY A 33 -18.91 -23.36 -7.01
N GLU A 34 -19.38 -23.96 -8.10
CA GLU A 34 -19.11 -23.50 -9.47
C GLU A 34 -20.10 -22.42 -9.90
N VAL A 35 -19.58 -21.31 -10.45
CA VAL A 35 -20.38 -20.27 -11.09
C VAL A 35 -20.56 -20.62 -12.57
N THR A 36 -21.77 -20.99 -12.97
CA THR A 36 -22.08 -21.41 -14.34
C THR A 36 -22.75 -20.29 -15.15
N LYS A 37 -23.44 -19.37 -14.48
CA LYS A 37 -24.26 -18.35 -15.11
C LYS A 37 -23.60 -16.96 -15.04
N PRO A 38 -23.63 -16.17 -16.13
CA PRO A 38 -23.06 -14.82 -16.18
C PRO A 38 -23.97 -13.76 -15.51
N GLU A 39 -25.20 -14.11 -15.13
CA GLU A 39 -26.12 -13.17 -14.50
C GLU A 39 -25.68 -12.79 -13.09
N THR A 40 -26.02 -11.57 -12.66
CA THR A 40 -25.71 -11.05 -11.32
C THR A 40 -26.95 -11.06 -10.43
N ILE A 41 -27.86 -10.12 -10.67
CA ILE A 41 -29.12 -9.97 -9.94
C ILE A 41 -30.28 -9.88 -10.92
N ASN A 42 -31.46 -10.28 -10.46
CA ASN A 42 -32.69 -10.07 -11.19
C ASN A 42 -33.13 -8.61 -11.01
N TYR A 43 -33.32 -7.86 -12.10
CA TYR A 43 -33.69 -6.45 -12.03
C TYR A 43 -35.09 -6.20 -11.45
N ARG A 44 -36.01 -7.17 -11.51
CA ARG A 44 -37.37 -7.03 -10.98
C ARG A 44 -37.43 -7.33 -9.49
N THR A 45 -36.87 -8.46 -9.08
CA THR A 45 -36.93 -8.91 -7.68
C THR A 45 -35.79 -8.36 -6.83
N GLN A 46 -34.78 -7.76 -7.47
CA GLN A 46 -33.53 -7.28 -6.84
C GLN A 46 -32.77 -8.37 -6.06
N ARG A 47 -33.08 -9.64 -6.33
CA ARG A 47 -32.42 -10.78 -5.69
C ARG A 47 -31.33 -11.35 -6.58
N SER A 48 -30.33 -11.92 -5.93
CA SER A 48 -29.23 -12.63 -6.58
C SER A 48 -29.75 -13.76 -7.47
N GLU A 49 -29.18 -13.92 -8.67
CA GLU A 49 -29.54 -15.01 -9.59
C GLU A 49 -28.89 -16.32 -9.16
N ARG A 50 -29.62 -17.44 -9.32
CA ARG A 50 -29.12 -18.78 -8.95
C ARG A 50 -28.01 -19.23 -9.89
N ASN A 51 -26.96 -19.85 -9.35
CA ASN A 51 -25.71 -20.22 -10.04
C ASN A 51 -24.97 -19.04 -10.72
N GLY A 52 -25.38 -17.80 -10.44
CA GLY A 52 -24.80 -16.58 -10.98
C GLY A 52 -23.62 -16.07 -10.16
N LEU A 53 -23.15 -14.88 -10.50
CA LEU A 53 -21.98 -14.26 -9.85
C LEU A 53 -22.22 -13.84 -8.39
N PHE A 54 -23.48 -13.78 -7.94
CA PHE A 54 -23.84 -13.39 -6.58
C PHE A 54 -24.62 -14.48 -5.83
N ASP A 55 -24.65 -15.70 -6.37
CA ASP A 55 -25.47 -16.81 -5.86
C ASP A 55 -25.27 -17.03 -4.35
N GLU A 56 -26.39 -16.98 -3.61
CA GLU A 56 -26.40 -17.19 -2.16
C GLU A 56 -25.99 -18.61 -1.78
N LYS A 57 -26.21 -19.61 -2.66
CA LYS A 57 -25.81 -20.99 -2.39
C LYS A 57 -24.29 -21.12 -2.30
N ILE A 58 -23.56 -20.42 -3.17
CA ILE A 58 -22.09 -20.48 -3.27
C ILE A 58 -21.46 -19.57 -2.23
N PHE A 59 -21.86 -18.30 -2.21
CA PHE A 59 -21.16 -17.28 -1.42
C PHE A 59 -21.75 -17.07 -0.02
N GLY A 60 -22.93 -17.61 0.27
CA GLY A 60 -23.66 -17.42 1.53
C GLY A 60 -24.81 -16.42 1.42
N PRO A 61 -25.61 -16.24 2.48
CA PRO A 61 -26.88 -15.51 2.42
C PRO A 61 -26.68 -13.99 2.31
N ASP A 62 -27.56 -13.30 1.55
CA ASP A 62 -27.53 -11.84 1.40
C ASP A 62 -27.90 -11.11 2.71
N LYS A 63 -28.77 -11.72 3.53
CA LYS A 63 -29.19 -11.22 4.84
C LYS A 63 -28.84 -12.20 5.96
N ASP A 64 -28.57 -11.67 7.14
CA ASP A 64 -28.20 -12.48 8.30
C ASP A 64 -29.30 -13.49 8.67
N TYR A 65 -28.93 -14.77 8.70
CA TYR A 65 -29.80 -15.90 9.05
C TYR A 65 -31.09 -16.00 8.21
N GLU A 66 -31.04 -15.60 6.94
CA GLU A 66 -32.14 -15.76 5.99
C GLU A 66 -31.65 -16.52 4.76
N CYS A 67 -32.41 -17.53 4.32
CA CYS A 67 -32.14 -18.26 3.09
C CYS A 67 -32.84 -17.62 1.88
N TYR A 68 -32.31 -17.86 0.67
CA TYR A 68 -32.88 -17.35 -0.59
C TYR A 68 -34.39 -17.56 -0.76
N CYS A 69 -34.94 -18.71 -0.36
CA CYS A 69 -36.37 -18.97 -0.53
C CYS A 69 -37.26 -18.41 0.60
N GLY A 70 -36.68 -17.90 1.69
CA GLY A 70 -37.41 -17.42 2.86
C GLY A 70 -38.03 -18.51 3.76
N LYS A 71 -37.88 -19.81 3.45
CA LYS A 71 -38.38 -20.93 4.29
C LYS A 71 -37.83 -20.86 5.71
N TYR A 72 -36.53 -20.63 5.83
CA TYR A 72 -35.85 -20.49 7.10
C TYR A 72 -35.40 -19.04 7.31
N ARG A 73 -35.81 -18.48 8.45
CA ARG A 73 -35.51 -17.12 8.89
C ARG A 73 -35.24 -17.08 10.38
N GLY A 74 -34.21 -16.33 10.76
CA GLY A 74 -33.84 -16.06 12.14
C GLY A 74 -32.79 -17.02 12.70
N ILE A 75 -32.20 -16.61 13.81
CA ILE A 75 -31.01 -17.25 14.39
C ILE A 75 -31.23 -18.71 14.85
N ARG A 76 -32.48 -19.11 15.09
CA ARG A 76 -32.86 -20.47 15.52
C ARG A 76 -32.46 -21.57 14.53
N PHE A 77 -32.36 -21.24 13.24
CA PHE A 77 -32.02 -22.20 12.17
C PHE A 77 -30.54 -22.12 11.77
N LYS A 78 -29.69 -21.51 12.59
CA LYS A 78 -28.26 -21.33 12.31
C LYS A 78 -27.59 -22.67 12.01
N GLY A 79 -26.84 -22.73 10.91
CA GLY A 79 -26.08 -23.91 10.48
C GLY A 79 -26.89 -24.94 9.67
N ILE A 80 -28.20 -24.75 9.52
CA ILE A 80 -29.02 -25.60 8.66
C ILE A 80 -28.83 -25.17 7.20
N VAL A 81 -28.63 -26.14 6.31
CA VAL A 81 -28.64 -25.93 4.86
C VAL A 81 -30.06 -26.12 4.35
N CYS A 82 -30.60 -25.12 3.65
CA CYS A 82 -31.98 -25.19 3.19
C CYS A 82 -32.17 -26.24 2.09
N GLU A 83 -33.08 -27.19 2.27
CA GLU A 83 -33.39 -28.23 1.26
C GLU A 83 -33.89 -27.66 -0.07
N LYS A 84 -34.61 -26.53 -0.04
CA LYS A 84 -35.22 -25.94 -1.25
C LYS A 84 -34.25 -25.11 -2.09
N CYS A 85 -33.33 -24.38 -1.46
CA CYS A 85 -32.44 -23.46 -2.16
C CYS A 85 -30.95 -23.76 -1.97
N GLY A 86 -30.57 -24.70 -1.10
CA GLY A 86 -29.19 -25.08 -0.82
C GLY A 86 -28.38 -24.01 -0.07
N VAL A 87 -29.00 -22.92 0.37
CA VAL A 87 -28.33 -21.83 1.09
C VAL A 87 -28.14 -22.22 2.54
N GLU A 88 -26.91 -22.07 3.04
CA GLU A 88 -26.55 -22.27 4.43
C GLU A 88 -26.91 -21.04 5.27
N ILE A 89 -27.62 -21.25 6.38
CA ILE A 89 -28.12 -20.17 7.22
C ILE A 89 -27.02 -19.72 8.18
N THR A 90 -26.32 -18.67 7.79
CA THR A 90 -25.22 -18.05 8.54
C THR A 90 -25.34 -16.52 8.48
N ARG A 91 -24.35 -15.81 9.02
CA ARG A 91 -24.26 -14.35 8.86
C ARG A 91 -23.78 -14.02 7.46
N SER A 92 -24.28 -12.92 6.90
CA SER A 92 -23.91 -12.41 5.57
C SER A 92 -22.41 -12.12 5.43
N ILE A 93 -21.69 -11.94 6.55
CA ILE A 93 -20.23 -11.68 6.57
C ILE A 93 -19.42 -12.76 5.83
N VAL A 94 -19.91 -14.00 5.75
CA VAL A 94 -19.22 -15.08 5.01
C VAL A 94 -19.05 -14.75 3.51
N ARG A 95 -19.88 -13.85 2.94
CA ARG A 95 -19.77 -13.35 1.55
C ARG A 95 -18.53 -12.49 1.31
N ARG A 96 -17.75 -12.18 2.35
CA ARG A 96 -16.43 -11.54 2.26
C ARG A 96 -15.29 -12.54 2.15
N GLU A 97 -15.52 -13.79 2.52
CA GLU A 97 -14.48 -14.81 2.67
C GLU A 97 -14.66 -15.98 1.68
N ARG A 98 -15.90 -16.39 1.40
CA ARG A 98 -16.21 -17.53 0.53
C ARG A 98 -15.87 -17.23 -0.92
N MET A 99 -15.07 -18.10 -1.53
CA MET A 99 -14.71 -18.03 -2.94
C MET A 99 -15.58 -18.98 -3.77
N GLY A 100 -15.81 -18.60 -5.03
CA GLY A 100 -16.37 -19.47 -6.06
C GLY A 100 -15.27 -19.92 -7.02
N HIS A 101 -15.61 -20.75 -8.00
CA HIS A 101 -14.72 -21.01 -9.13
C HIS A 101 -15.50 -21.15 -10.44
N ILE A 102 -14.80 -21.02 -11.56
CA ILE A 102 -15.29 -21.31 -12.90
C ILE A 102 -14.43 -22.42 -13.48
N GLU A 103 -15.04 -23.50 -13.94
CA GLU A 103 -14.34 -24.57 -14.66
C GLU A 103 -14.29 -24.26 -16.15
N LEU A 104 -13.08 -24.07 -16.68
CA LEU A 104 -12.85 -23.70 -18.07
C LEU A 104 -12.96 -24.92 -18.98
N ALA A 105 -13.53 -24.72 -20.16
CA ALA A 105 -13.64 -25.74 -21.19
C ALA A 105 -12.31 -26.05 -21.88
N SER A 106 -11.32 -25.16 -21.75
CA SER A 106 -9.96 -25.28 -22.29
C SER A 106 -8.99 -24.67 -21.26
N PRO A 107 -7.83 -25.29 -21.00
CA PRO A 107 -6.72 -24.66 -20.29
C PRO A 107 -6.35 -23.31 -20.91
N VAL A 108 -6.02 -22.35 -20.04
CA VAL A 108 -5.66 -20.97 -20.41
C VAL A 108 -4.33 -20.64 -19.74
N ALA A 109 -3.38 -20.07 -20.49
CA ALA A 109 -2.10 -19.64 -19.93
C ALA A 109 -2.30 -18.45 -19.00
N HIS A 110 -1.65 -18.42 -17.84
CA HIS A 110 -1.68 -17.23 -16.99
C HIS A 110 -0.76 -16.13 -17.55
N ILE A 111 -1.32 -14.95 -17.80
CA ILE A 111 -0.63 -13.83 -18.48
C ILE A 111 0.72 -13.46 -17.84
N TRP A 112 0.82 -13.45 -16.51
CA TRP A 112 2.08 -13.14 -15.81
C TRP A 112 3.21 -14.16 -16.06
N PHE A 113 2.92 -15.43 -16.31
CA PHE A 113 3.98 -16.41 -16.59
C PHE A 113 4.36 -16.44 -18.07
N LEU A 114 3.46 -15.96 -18.93
CA LEU A 114 3.66 -15.85 -20.38
C LEU A 114 4.39 -14.56 -20.78
N LYS A 115 3.86 -13.40 -20.37
CA LYS A 115 4.27 -12.07 -20.88
C LYS A 115 5.26 -11.30 -20.01
N ASN A 116 5.41 -11.63 -18.72
CA ASN A 116 6.41 -10.94 -17.90
C ASN A 116 7.81 -11.25 -18.43
N VAL A 117 8.72 -10.29 -18.32
CA VAL A 117 10.13 -10.44 -18.70
C VAL A 117 10.95 -10.70 -17.43
N PRO A 118 11.65 -11.85 -17.30
CA PRO A 118 11.68 -12.99 -18.21
C PRO A 118 10.44 -13.91 -18.06
N SER A 119 10.00 -14.49 -19.17
CA SER A 119 8.84 -15.39 -19.21
C SER A 119 9.18 -16.73 -18.56
N ARG A 120 8.39 -17.15 -17.57
CA ARG A 120 8.67 -18.37 -16.81
C ARG A 120 8.40 -19.62 -17.65
N ILE A 121 7.38 -19.58 -18.50
CA ILE A 121 7.07 -20.66 -19.45
C ILE A 121 8.22 -20.80 -20.47
N SER A 122 8.70 -19.68 -21.00
CA SER A 122 9.85 -19.62 -21.91
C SER A 122 11.12 -20.22 -21.29
N LEU A 123 11.41 -19.88 -20.03
CA LEU A 123 12.57 -20.43 -19.33
C LEU A 123 12.46 -21.96 -19.19
N VAL A 124 11.30 -22.50 -18.79
CA VAL A 124 11.15 -23.95 -18.62
C VAL A 124 11.30 -24.68 -19.96
N MET A 125 10.63 -24.21 -21.02
CA MET A 125 10.65 -24.87 -22.34
C MET A 125 11.93 -24.62 -23.15
N GLY A 126 12.67 -23.55 -22.86
CA GLY A 126 13.82 -23.12 -23.67
C GLY A 126 13.44 -22.40 -24.97
N ILE A 127 12.15 -22.19 -25.23
CA ILE A 127 11.61 -21.55 -26.45
C ILE A 127 11.51 -20.03 -26.25
N PRO A 128 11.79 -19.18 -27.25
CA PRO A 128 11.57 -17.73 -27.15
C PRO A 128 10.14 -17.36 -26.76
N ALA A 129 9.98 -16.30 -25.95
CA ALA A 129 8.66 -15.87 -25.46
C ALA A 129 7.72 -15.43 -26.60
N VAL A 130 8.25 -14.83 -27.65
CA VAL A 130 7.49 -14.39 -28.84
C VAL A 130 6.84 -15.58 -29.56
N ASP A 131 7.59 -16.68 -29.70
CA ASP A 131 7.08 -17.88 -30.35
C ASP A 131 6.02 -18.59 -29.51
N LEU A 132 6.20 -18.61 -28.18
CA LEU A 132 5.17 -19.10 -27.26
C LEU A 132 3.90 -18.24 -27.30
N GLU A 133 4.03 -16.93 -27.44
CA GLU A 133 2.89 -16.03 -27.58
C GLU A 133 2.09 -16.35 -28.85
N LYS A 134 2.79 -16.57 -29.98
CA LYS A 134 2.15 -17.01 -31.24
C LYS A 134 1.35 -18.30 -31.04
N VAL A 135 1.90 -19.28 -30.33
CA VAL A 135 1.22 -20.56 -30.09
C VAL A 135 -0.01 -20.39 -29.20
N VAL A 136 0.12 -19.66 -28.09
CA VAL A 136 -0.98 -19.45 -27.13
C VAL A 136 -2.17 -18.71 -27.77
N TYR A 137 -1.91 -17.70 -28.60
CA TYR A 137 -2.95 -16.92 -29.27
C TYR A 137 -3.37 -17.48 -30.64
N PHE A 138 -3.06 -18.74 -30.93
CA PHE A 138 -3.49 -19.45 -32.14
C PHE A 138 -2.97 -18.84 -33.46
N ALA A 139 -1.77 -18.25 -33.44
CA ALA A 139 -1.07 -17.73 -34.63
C ALA A 139 0.03 -18.67 -35.17
N GLY A 140 0.45 -19.67 -34.41
CA GLY A 140 1.47 -20.64 -34.83
C GLY A 140 1.29 -22.00 -34.16
N TYR A 141 1.84 -23.05 -34.77
CA TYR A 141 1.76 -24.44 -34.29
C TYR A 141 3.07 -24.82 -33.60
N ILE A 142 3.00 -25.61 -32.54
CA ILE A 142 4.17 -26.18 -31.87
C ILE A 142 4.27 -27.67 -32.16
N VAL A 143 5.45 -28.13 -32.58
CA VAL A 143 5.71 -29.56 -32.81
C VAL A 143 5.72 -30.28 -31.46
N THR A 144 4.77 -31.19 -31.25
CA THR A 144 4.59 -31.92 -29.98
C THR A 144 5.35 -33.23 -29.96
N SER A 145 5.41 -33.93 -31.09
CA SER A 145 6.06 -35.23 -31.23
C SER A 145 6.69 -35.32 -32.63
N VAL A 146 7.85 -36.00 -32.71
CA VAL A 146 8.53 -36.29 -33.96
C VAL A 146 8.90 -37.76 -33.94
N SER A 147 8.52 -38.50 -35.00
CA SER A 147 8.90 -39.89 -35.18
C SER A 147 10.30 -39.95 -35.79
N GLU A 148 11.31 -40.22 -34.96
CA GLU A 148 12.71 -40.31 -35.42
C GLU A 148 12.93 -41.44 -36.42
N THR A 149 12.18 -42.55 -36.30
CA THR A 149 12.26 -43.69 -37.21
C THR A 149 11.77 -43.34 -38.61
N GLU A 150 10.63 -42.67 -38.71
CA GLU A 150 10.09 -42.23 -39.99
C GLU A 150 10.92 -41.09 -40.57
N LYS A 151 11.39 -40.15 -39.73
CA LYS A 151 12.34 -39.11 -40.14
C LYS A 151 13.59 -39.71 -40.79
N ALA A 152 14.18 -40.74 -40.19
CA ALA A 152 15.37 -41.40 -40.74
C ALA A 152 15.10 -42.16 -42.05
N LYS A 153 13.92 -42.78 -42.20
CA LYS A 153 13.51 -43.43 -43.46
C LYS A 153 13.34 -42.41 -44.57
N VAL A 154 12.57 -41.35 -44.35
CA VAL A 154 12.34 -40.30 -45.35
C VAL A 154 13.67 -39.64 -45.75
N LEU A 155 14.59 -39.41 -44.82
CA LEU A 155 15.92 -38.89 -45.15
C LEU A 155 16.73 -39.84 -46.06
N LYS A 156 16.66 -41.16 -45.83
CA LYS A 156 17.31 -42.17 -46.68
C LYS A 156 16.66 -42.23 -48.06
N ASP A 157 15.34 -42.21 -48.12
CA ASP A 157 14.58 -42.25 -49.37
C ASP A 157 14.86 -41.00 -50.20
N LEU A 158 14.88 -39.82 -49.56
CA LEU A 158 15.26 -38.55 -50.18
C LEU A 158 16.68 -38.59 -50.75
N ASP A 159 17.66 -39.09 -49.98
CA ASP A 159 19.05 -39.23 -50.44
C ASP A 159 19.16 -40.21 -51.63
N SER A 160 18.29 -41.25 -51.68
CA SER A 160 18.24 -42.20 -52.78
C SER A 160 17.60 -41.64 -54.05
N GLU A 161 16.47 -40.93 -53.93
CA GLU A 161 15.80 -40.24 -55.04
C GLU A 161 16.70 -39.15 -55.63
N PHE A 162 17.40 -38.43 -54.76
CA PHE A 162 18.34 -37.40 -55.15
C PHE A 162 19.49 -37.98 -55.98
N LYS A 163 20.09 -39.09 -55.53
CA LYS A 163 21.15 -39.80 -56.27
C LYS A 163 20.64 -40.34 -57.62
N ALA A 164 19.40 -40.81 -57.70
CA ALA A 164 18.80 -41.26 -58.94
C ALA A 164 18.57 -40.12 -59.94
N LYS A 165 18.01 -38.99 -59.48
CA LYS A 165 17.74 -37.80 -60.32
C LYS A 165 19.00 -37.10 -60.82
N ILE A 166 20.09 -37.11 -60.03
CA ILE A 166 21.39 -36.59 -60.49
C ILE A 166 21.96 -37.42 -61.65
N LYS A 167 21.79 -38.75 -61.62
CA LYS A 167 22.29 -39.64 -62.68
C LYS A 167 21.52 -39.47 -63.99
N SER A 168 20.25 -39.08 -63.95
CA SER A 168 19.41 -38.90 -65.14
C SER A 168 19.58 -37.55 -65.85
N LEU A 169 20.20 -36.54 -65.23
CA LEU A 169 20.33 -35.20 -65.78
C LEU A 169 21.73 -34.97 -66.38
N GLN A 170 21.80 -34.47 -67.62
CA GLN A 170 23.07 -34.13 -68.28
C GLN A 170 23.50 -32.67 -68.08
N ASP A 171 22.56 -31.74 -67.90
CA ASP A 171 22.84 -30.29 -67.73
C ASP A 171 23.40 -29.91 -66.35
N GLU A 172 24.54 -29.21 -66.32
CA GLU A 172 25.19 -28.71 -65.09
C GLU A 172 24.31 -27.74 -64.28
N LYS A 173 23.56 -26.86 -64.95
CA LYS A 173 22.68 -25.87 -64.30
C LYS A 173 21.49 -26.52 -63.58
N SER A 174 21.01 -27.64 -64.11
CA SER A 174 19.90 -28.41 -63.52
C SER A 174 20.38 -29.26 -62.34
N LYS A 175 21.62 -29.76 -62.38
CA LYS A 175 22.26 -30.47 -61.25
C LYS A 175 22.50 -29.56 -60.06
N THR A 176 22.91 -28.30 -60.27
CA THR A 176 23.10 -27.34 -59.17
C THR A 176 21.78 -26.94 -58.53
N ALA A 177 20.73 -26.68 -59.32
CA ALA A 177 19.40 -26.38 -58.80
C ALA A 177 18.80 -27.56 -57.98
N LEU A 178 18.99 -28.80 -58.43
CA LEU A 178 18.56 -29.99 -57.67
C LEU A 178 19.36 -30.20 -56.39
N LYS A 179 20.67 -29.93 -56.40
CA LYS A 179 21.51 -29.95 -55.19
C LYS A 179 21.00 -28.96 -54.15
N GLU A 180 20.66 -27.75 -54.57
CA GLU A 180 20.13 -26.72 -53.69
C GLU A 180 18.74 -27.08 -53.14
N LEU A 181 17.87 -27.65 -53.97
CA LEU A 181 16.54 -28.12 -53.56
C LEU A 181 16.61 -29.31 -52.58
N ALA A 182 17.51 -30.26 -52.82
CA ALA A 182 17.70 -31.39 -51.91
C ALA A 182 18.30 -30.95 -50.57
N MET A 183 19.27 -30.02 -50.59
CA MET A 183 19.82 -29.44 -49.36
C MET A 183 18.78 -28.64 -48.58
N SER A 184 17.93 -27.85 -49.24
CA SER A 184 16.85 -27.12 -48.55
C SER A 184 15.81 -28.06 -47.96
N THR A 185 15.40 -29.09 -48.71
CA THR A 185 14.46 -30.12 -48.25
C THR A 185 15.01 -30.90 -47.05
N LYS A 186 16.30 -31.25 -47.09
CA LYS A 186 17.00 -31.91 -45.98
C LYS A 186 17.06 -31.02 -44.72
N ARG A 187 17.40 -29.74 -44.89
CA ARG A 187 17.36 -28.75 -43.80
C ARG A 187 15.95 -28.59 -43.22
N ASP A 188 14.93 -28.56 -44.07
CA ASP A 188 13.53 -28.46 -43.62
C ASP A 188 13.17 -29.64 -42.71
N ILE A 189 13.47 -30.88 -43.13
CA ILE A 189 13.22 -32.10 -42.35
C ILE A 189 14.04 -32.11 -41.06
N GLU A 190 15.34 -31.81 -41.13
CA GLU A 190 16.23 -31.77 -39.98
C GLU A 190 15.73 -30.76 -38.93
N SER A 191 15.24 -29.62 -39.38
CA SER A 191 14.74 -28.55 -38.51
C SER A 191 13.49 -28.91 -37.70
N LEU A 192 12.76 -29.97 -38.08
CA LEU A 192 11.60 -30.46 -37.33
C LEU A 192 12.08 -31.17 -36.05
N VAL A 193 12.05 -30.43 -34.95
CA VAL A 193 12.42 -30.87 -33.59
C VAL A 193 11.26 -30.55 -32.64
N PRO A 194 10.99 -31.40 -31.62
CA PRO A 194 10.00 -31.07 -30.60
C PRO A 194 10.23 -29.69 -29.99
N GLY A 195 9.16 -28.90 -29.85
CA GLY A 195 9.23 -27.54 -29.35
C GLY A 195 9.54 -26.47 -30.40
N LYS A 196 9.82 -26.84 -31.67
CA LYS A 196 9.87 -25.87 -32.76
C LYS A 196 8.47 -25.31 -33.03
N VAL A 197 8.39 -24.00 -33.19
CA VAL A 197 7.17 -23.29 -33.59
C VAL A 197 7.20 -23.06 -35.10
N LEU A 198 6.09 -23.38 -35.76
CA LEU A 198 5.86 -23.23 -37.19
C LEU A 198 4.73 -22.22 -37.41
N ASP A 199 4.94 -21.25 -38.28
CA ASP A 199 3.86 -20.35 -38.70
C ASP A 199 2.84 -21.12 -39.57
N GLU A 200 1.63 -20.58 -39.75
CA GLU A 200 0.52 -21.29 -40.42
C GLU A 200 0.89 -21.78 -41.84
N VAL A 201 1.56 -20.94 -42.64
CA VAL A 201 2.02 -21.30 -43.99
C VAL A 201 3.07 -22.42 -43.97
N GLU A 202 4.00 -22.37 -43.02
CA GLU A 202 5.06 -23.36 -42.86
C GLU A 202 4.50 -24.71 -42.38
N TYR A 203 3.54 -24.66 -41.46
CA TYR A 203 2.82 -25.84 -40.99
C TYR A 203 2.06 -26.51 -42.13
N HIS A 204 1.27 -25.76 -42.92
CA HIS A 204 0.55 -26.34 -44.06
C HIS A 204 1.49 -26.96 -45.09
N ARG A 205 2.59 -26.28 -45.43
CA ARG A 205 3.62 -26.81 -46.34
C ARG A 205 4.24 -28.10 -45.81
N SER A 206 4.62 -28.12 -44.53
CA SER A 206 5.27 -29.27 -43.89
C SER A 206 4.30 -30.42 -43.65
N SER A 207 3.04 -30.14 -43.33
CA SER A 207 2.00 -31.15 -43.11
C SER A 207 1.64 -31.88 -44.41
N VAL A 208 1.60 -31.17 -45.54
CA VAL A 208 1.38 -31.79 -46.87
C VAL A 208 2.59 -32.64 -47.29
N LYS A 209 3.81 -32.17 -47.04
CA LYS A 209 5.04 -32.87 -47.45
C LYS A 209 5.40 -34.04 -46.54
N TYR A 210 5.17 -33.93 -45.24
CA TYR A 210 5.72 -34.81 -44.21
C TYR A 210 4.68 -35.24 -43.15
N PRO A 211 3.51 -35.77 -43.55
CA PRO A 211 2.41 -36.06 -42.61
C PRO A 211 2.77 -37.12 -41.56
N THR A 212 3.68 -38.04 -41.86
CA THR A 212 4.07 -39.14 -40.98
C THR A 212 5.23 -38.81 -40.04
N ILE A 213 5.92 -37.67 -40.25
CA ILE A 213 7.15 -37.34 -39.52
C ILE A 213 6.85 -36.70 -38.16
N PHE A 214 5.84 -35.83 -38.07
CA PHE A 214 5.60 -35.02 -36.89
C PHE A 214 4.13 -34.75 -36.63
N GLU A 215 3.79 -34.54 -35.37
CA GLU A 215 2.51 -33.96 -34.96
C GLU A 215 2.75 -32.55 -34.42
N ALA A 216 1.91 -31.60 -34.82
CA ALA A 216 1.93 -30.26 -34.25
C ALA A 216 0.55 -29.83 -33.81
N ASN A 217 0.50 -29.23 -32.62
CA ASN A 217 -0.73 -28.73 -32.01
C ASN A 217 -0.64 -27.23 -31.81
N ILE A 218 -1.77 -26.59 -31.51
CA ILE A 218 -1.88 -25.13 -31.36
C ILE A 218 -2.63 -24.76 -30.09
N GLY A 219 -2.36 -23.58 -29.55
CA GLY A 219 -3.04 -23.03 -28.37
C GLY A 219 -2.38 -23.43 -27.05
N ALA A 220 -2.96 -22.89 -25.97
CA ALA A 220 -2.50 -23.15 -24.60
C ALA A 220 -2.58 -24.64 -24.20
N GLU A 221 -3.52 -25.41 -24.77
CA GLU A 221 -3.66 -26.86 -24.57
C GLU A 221 -2.39 -27.63 -24.98
N ALA A 222 -1.79 -27.27 -26.11
CA ALA A 222 -0.59 -27.93 -26.61
C ALA A 222 0.60 -27.76 -25.64
N ILE A 223 0.80 -26.53 -25.16
CA ILE A 223 1.88 -26.22 -24.20
C ILE A 223 1.61 -26.87 -22.84
N TYR A 224 0.35 -26.86 -22.39
CA TYR A 224 -0.05 -27.51 -21.15
C TYR A 224 0.30 -29.01 -21.16
N GLU A 225 -0.02 -29.73 -22.23
CA GLU A 225 0.29 -31.16 -22.35
C GLU A 225 1.80 -31.44 -22.46
N ILE A 226 2.57 -30.57 -23.12
CA ILE A 226 4.04 -30.66 -23.13
C ILE A 226 4.58 -30.53 -21.70
N LEU A 227 4.20 -29.46 -21.00
CA LEU A 227 4.69 -29.18 -19.64
C LEU A 227 4.30 -30.27 -18.64
N LYS A 228 3.12 -30.87 -18.80
CA LYS A 228 2.65 -31.97 -17.95
C LYS A 228 3.50 -33.24 -18.07
N LYS A 229 4.11 -33.47 -19.23
CA LYS A 229 4.98 -34.62 -19.52
C LYS A 229 6.44 -34.42 -19.09
N ILE A 230 6.86 -33.18 -18.83
CA ILE A 230 8.26 -32.87 -18.47
C ILE A 230 8.57 -33.36 -17.05
N ASP A 231 9.65 -34.15 -16.93
CA ASP A 231 10.27 -34.47 -15.65
C ASP A 231 11.34 -33.42 -15.31
N LEU A 232 11.08 -32.64 -14.26
CA LEU A 232 11.97 -31.56 -13.83
C LEU A 232 13.34 -32.05 -13.38
N SER A 233 13.44 -33.25 -12.81
CA SER A 233 14.72 -33.77 -12.29
C SER A 233 15.64 -34.17 -13.44
N LYS A 234 15.08 -34.80 -14.49
CA LYS A 234 15.80 -35.13 -15.72
C LYS A 234 16.22 -33.87 -16.46
N LEU A 235 15.30 -32.91 -16.61
CA LEU A 235 15.58 -31.63 -17.25
C LEU A 235 16.71 -30.88 -16.53
N LEU A 236 16.76 -30.92 -15.19
CA LEU A 236 17.83 -30.28 -14.44
C LEU A 236 19.20 -30.92 -14.75
N ALA A 237 19.29 -32.25 -14.76
CA ALA A 237 20.52 -32.96 -15.07
C ALA A 237 21.01 -32.69 -16.50
N GLU A 238 20.09 -32.66 -17.48
CA GLU A 238 20.38 -32.29 -18.87
C GLU A 238 20.91 -30.87 -18.99
N LEU A 239 20.32 -29.91 -18.26
CA LEU A 239 20.74 -28.51 -18.28
C LEU A 239 22.12 -28.30 -17.64
N GLU A 240 22.42 -29.02 -16.56
CA GLU A 240 23.73 -28.97 -15.91
C GLU A 240 24.82 -29.55 -16.83
N ALA A 241 24.56 -30.66 -17.50
CA ALA A 241 25.47 -31.22 -18.50
C ALA A 241 25.67 -30.29 -19.72
N ASN A 242 24.61 -29.60 -20.14
CA ASN A 242 24.70 -28.61 -21.22
C ASN A 242 25.48 -27.37 -20.80
N LEU A 243 25.44 -26.98 -19.53
CA LEU A 243 26.18 -25.82 -19.00
C LEU A 243 27.69 -26.02 -19.11
N GLU A 244 28.20 -27.24 -18.86
CA GLU A 244 29.63 -27.57 -18.98
C GLU A 244 30.16 -27.45 -20.41
N LYS A 245 29.30 -27.71 -21.40
CA LYS A 245 29.64 -27.68 -22.83
C LYS A 245 29.31 -26.35 -23.52
N ALA A 246 28.63 -25.44 -22.81
CA ALA A 246 28.06 -24.25 -23.42
C ALA A 246 29.10 -23.16 -23.71
N PRO A 247 28.95 -22.42 -24.83
CA PRO A 247 29.76 -21.24 -25.09
C PRO A 247 29.42 -20.11 -24.10
N ALA A 248 30.37 -19.19 -23.90
CA ALA A 248 30.25 -18.09 -22.93
C ALA A 248 28.97 -17.23 -23.09
N THR A 249 28.43 -17.13 -24.31
CA THR A 249 27.21 -16.39 -24.64
C THR A 249 25.93 -17.06 -24.11
N GLU A 250 25.89 -18.38 -23.98
CA GLU A 250 24.70 -19.14 -23.57
C GLU A 250 24.65 -19.42 -22.07
N ILE A 251 25.79 -19.35 -21.38
CA ILE A 251 25.92 -19.56 -19.93
C ILE A 251 24.90 -18.73 -19.11
N PRO A 252 24.72 -17.40 -19.35
CA PRO A 252 23.76 -16.61 -18.59
C PRO A 252 22.31 -17.08 -18.76
N ARG A 253 21.95 -17.57 -19.96
CA ARG A 253 20.59 -18.07 -20.27
C ARG A 253 20.35 -19.41 -19.58
N LEU A 254 21.32 -20.32 -19.65
CA LEU A 254 21.26 -21.63 -18.99
C LEU A 254 21.20 -21.48 -17.47
N ASN A 255 22.00 -20.59 -16.87
CA ASN A 255 21.97 -20.32 -15.43
C ASN A 255 20.59 -19.84 -14.94
N LYS A 256 19.93 -18.93 -15.68
CA LYS A 256 18.55 -18.50 -15.37
C LYS A 256 17.55 -19.66 -15.46
N ARG A 257 17.73 -20.56 -16.43
CA ARG A 257 16.89 -21.74 -16.63
C ARG A 257 17.06 -22.77 -15.51
N ILE A 258 18.30 -23.12 -15.19
CA ILE A 258 18.67 -24.02 -14.07
C ILE A 258 18.12 -23.48 -12.75
N SER A 259 18.33 -22.18 -12.48
CA SER A 259 17.83 -21.53 -11.26
C SER A 259 16.31 -21.65 -11.13
N ASN A 260 15.56 -21.43 -12.23
CA ASN A 260 14.10 -21.57 -12.22
C ASN A 260 13.66 -23.02 -11.95
N VAL A 261 14.27 -24.00 -12.62
CA VAL A 261 13.95 -25.42 -12.43
C VAL A 261 14.27 -25.89 -11.01
N ARG A 262 15.44 -25.52 -10.47
CA ARG A 262 15.80 -25.81 -9.07
C ARG A 262 14.78 -25.23 -8.08
N TRP A 263 14.35 -23.99 -8.29
CA TRP A 263 13.34 -23.36 -7.44
C TRP A 263 11.99 -24.09 -7.49
N MET A 264 11.56 -24.55 -8.67
CA MET A 264 10.33 -25.32 -8.83
C MET A 264 10.41 -26.68 -8.12
N ILE A 265 11.55 -27.38 -8.21
CA ILE A 265 11.78 -28.65 -7.51
C ILE A 265 11.73 -28.43 -5.99
N ASN A 266 12.52 -27.47 -5.48
CA ASN A 266 12.57 -27.17 -4.05
C ASN A 266 11.19 -26.77 -3.49
N SER A 267 10.42 -26.01 -4.26
CA SER A 267 9.08 -25.55 -3.86
C SER A 267 7.98 -26.59 -4.09
N LYS A 268 8.31 -27.76 -4.68
CA LYS A 268 7.34 -28.78 -5.13
C LYS A 268 6.22 -28.17 -5.97
N ILE A 269 6.60 -27.41 -7.00
CA ILE A 269 5.70 -26.75 -7.95
C ILE A 269 5.82 -27.48 -9.29
N ARG A 270 4.67 -27.82 -9.87
CA ARG A 270 4.63 -28.42 -11.20
C ARG A 270 4.45 -27.33 -12.28
N PRO A 271 5.12 -27.43 -13.45
CA PRO A 271 5.06 -26.38 -14.47
C PRO A 271 3.69 -26.15 -15.07
N GLU A 272 2.86 -27.19 -15.17
CA GLU A 272 1.54 -27.08 -15.77
C GLU A 272 0.56 -26.26 -14.91
N TRP A 273 0.87 -26.01 -13.63
CA TRP A 273 0.08 -25.10 -12.78
C TRP A 273 0.19 -23.63 -13.21
N MET A 274 1.10 -23.28 -14.13
CA MET A 274 1.11 -21.96 -14.78
C MET A 274 -0.08 -21.76 -15.73
N PHE A 275 -0.82 -22.83 -16.03
CA PHE A 275 -2.04 -22.81 -16.82
C PHE A 275 -3.24 -23.00 -15.89
N MET A 276 -4.27 -22.19 -16.10
CA MET A 276 -5.50 -22.26 -15.34
C MET A 276 -6.49 -23.16 -16.07
N ILE A 277 -6.95 -24.18 -15.36
CA ILE A 277 -8.11 -25.00 -15.73
C ILE A 277 -9.35 -24.51 -14.97
N ARG A 278 -9.14 -23.99 -13.75
CA ARG A 278 -10.16 -23.40 -12.90
C ARG A 278 -9.75 -21.99 -12.53
N ILE A 279 -10.66 -21.04 -12.65
CA ILE A 279 -10.45 -19.65 -12.24
C ILE A 279 -11.19 -19.42 -10.92
N PRO A 280 -10.51 -18.96 -9.86
CA PRO A 280 -11.20 -18.57 -8.64
C PRO A 280 -12.02 -17.28 -8.87
N VAL A 281 -13.24 -17.28 -8.37
CA VAL A 281 -14.12 -16.12 -8.33
C VAL A 281 -14.02 -15.48 -6.96
N ILE A 282 -13.56 -14.23 -6.91
CA ILE A 282 -13.42 -13.50 -5.64
C ILE A 282 -14.79 -13.30 -4.96
N PRO A 283 -14.82 -13.20 -3.62
CA PRO A 283 -16.05 -12.98 -2.86
C PRO A 283 -16.84 -11.75 -3.33
N PRO A 284 -18.19 -11.80 -3.40
CA PRO A 284 -19.03 -10.71 -3.90
C PRO A 284 -18.84 -9.38 -3.17
N ALA A 285 -18.55 -9.40 -1.88
CA ALA A 285 -18.38 -8.18 -1.10
C ALA A 285 -17.12 -7.37 -1.49
N ILE A 286 -16.14 -8.01 -2.14
CA ILE A 286 -14.94 -7.33 -2.69
C ILE A 286 -15.23 -6.73 -4.08
N ARG A 287 -16.31 -7.18 -4.73
CA ARG A 287 -16.80 -6.70 -6.04
C ARG A 287 -18.28 -6.28 -5.96
N PRO A 288 -18.61 -5.32 -5.08
CA PRO A 288 -19.99 -5.01 -4.74
C PRO A 288 -20.78 -4.49 -5.94
N MET A 289 -22.10 -4.72 -5.87
CA MET A 289 -23.09 -4.09 -6.72
C MET A 289 -23.99 -3.26 -5.80
N VAL A 290 -23.93 -1.95 -5.91
CA VAL A 290 -24.61 -1.03 -5.00
C VAL A 290 -25.76 -0.35 -5.74
N PRO A 291 -27.01 -0.43 -5.24
CA PRO A 291 -28.11 0.34 -5.80
C PRO A 291 -27.86 1.84 -5.58
N LEU A 292 -28.11 2.64 -6.62
CA LEU A 292 -28.11 4.09 -6.56
C LEU A 292 -29.55 4.60 -6.56
N ASP A 293 -29.74 5.82 -6.06
CA ASP A 293 -31.02 6.52 -6.13
C ASP A 293 -31.48 6.63 -7.59
N GLY A 294 -32.74 6.27 -7.86
CA GLY A 294 -33.29 6.18 -9.22
C GLY A 294 -33.22 4.78 -9.87
N GLY A 295 -32.99 3.72 -9.09
CA GLY A 295 -33.11 2.34 -9.55
C GLY A 295 -31.96 1.86 -10.44
N ARG A 296 -30.88 2.66 -10.56
CA ARG A 296 -29.64 2.27 -11.24
C ARG A 296 -28.75 1.48 -10.29
N TYR A 297 -27.79 0.75 -10.85
CA TYR A 297 -26.79 0.02 -10.06
C TYR A 297 -25.38 0.42 -10.47
N ALA A 298 -24.54 0.70 -9.49
CA ALA A 298 -23.10 0.79 -9.67
C ALA A 298 -22.51 -0.63 -9.51
N THR A 299 -21.79 -1.09 -10.53
CA THR A 299 -21.13 -2.41 -10.51
C THR A 299 -19.62 -2.24 -10.56
N SER A 300 -18.89 -3.13 -9.88
CA SER A 300 -17.44 -3.23 -10.04
C SER A 300 -17.06 -3.71 -11.45
N ASP A 301 -16.07 -3.07 -12.07
CA ASP A 301 -15.49 -3.44 -13.39
C ASP A 301 -15.12 -4.94 -13.47
N VAL A 302 -14.70 -5.52 -12.34
CA VAL A 302 -14.31 -6.94 -12.22
C VAL A 302 -15.51 -7.87 -12.50
N ASN A 303 -16.73 -7.47 -12.15
CA ASN A 303 -17.92 -8.27 -12.45
C ASN A 303 -18.11 -8.40 -13.96
N ASP A 304 -17.93 -7.32 -14.73
CA ASP A 304 -18.06 -7.38 -16.20
C ASP A 304 -16.97 -8.24 -16.84
N LEU A 305 -15.77 -8.25 -16.28
CA LEU A 305 -14.68 -9.14 -16.72
C LEU A 305 -15.02 -10.61 -16.44
N TYR A 306 -15.53 -10.94 -15.26
CA TYR A 306 -16.03 -12.30 -14.98
C TYR A 306 -17.17 -12.72 -15.91
N ARG A 307 -18.12 -11.82 -16.17
CA ARG A 307 -19.24 -12.07 -17.10
C ARG A 307 -18.74 -12.41 -18.50
N ARG A 308 -17.73 -11.67 -19.00
CA ARG A 308 -17.10 -11.98 -20.30
C ARG A 308 -16.49 -13.38 -20.30
N VAL A 309 -15.72 -13.75 -19.27
CA VAL A 309 -15.11 -15.09 -19.18
C VAL A 309 -16.18 -16.18 -19.17
N ILE A 310 -17.23 -16.05 -18.34
CA ILE A 310 -18.32 -17.05 -18.25
C ILE A 310 -19.05 -17.17 -19.60
N ASN A 311 -19.39 -16.06 -20.24
CA ASN A 311 -20.06 -16.06 -21.54
C ASN A 311 -19.24 -16.77 -22.62
N ARG A 312 -17.93 -16.49 -22.70
CA ARG A 312 -17.03 -17.13 -23.66
C ARG A 312 -16.83 -18.61 -23.36
N ASN A 313 -16.71 -18.96 -22.08
CA ASN A 313 -16.58 -20.34 -21.65
C ASN A 313 -17.84 -21.17 -21.99
N ASN A 314 -19.03 -20.65 -21.69
CA ASN A 314 -20.29 -21.32 -22.00
C ASN A 314 -20.52 -21.46 -23.51
N ARG A 315 -20.16 -20.42 -24.28
CA ARG A 315 -20.18 -20.48 -25.73
C ARG A 315 -19.23 -21.56 -26.27
N LEU A 316 -18.01 -21.66 -25.73
CA LEU A 316 -17.06 -22.70 -26.12
C LEU A 316 -17.56 -24.11 -25.75
N LYS A 317 -18.16 -24.31 -24.56
CA LYS A 317 -18.79 -25.58 -24.17
C LYS A 317 -19.87 -25.99 -25.18
N LYS A 318 -20.78 -25.09 -25.52
CA LYS A 318 -21.84 -25.33 -26.52
C LYS A 318 -21.28 -25.62 -27.92
N LEU A 319 -20.23 -24.95 -28.35
CA LEU A 319 -19.59 -25.20 -29.64
C LEU A 319 -18.92 -26.58 -29.69
N LYS A 320 -18.34 -27.05 -28.57
CA LYS A 320 -17.81 -28.42 -28.45
C LYS A 320 -18.93 -29.47 -28.51
N GLU A 321 -20.07 -29.23 -27.84
CA GLU A 321 -21.23 -30.13 -27.87
C GLU A 321 -21.81 -30.30 -29.29
N ILE A 322 -21.79 -29.24 -30.10
CA ILE A 322 -22.30 -29.26 -31.48
C ILE A 322 -21.23 -29.76 -32.47
N ASN A 323 -20.01 -30.09 -32.02
CA ASN A 323 -18.87 -30.44 -32.88
C ASN A 323 -18.62 -29.40 -33.99
N ALA A 324 -18.63 -28.11 -33.61
CA ALA A 324 -18.38 -27.02 -34.55
C ALA A 324 -16.98 -27.12 -35.20
N PRO A 325 -16.79 -26.60 -36.42
CA PRO A 325 -15.50 -26.63 -37.11
C PRO A 325 -14.35 -26.03 -36.28
N ASP A 326 -13.15 -26.59 -36.45
CA ASP A 326 -11.95 -26.22 -35.68
C ASP A 326 -11.59 -24.74 -35.75
N VAL A 327 -11.83 -24.07 -36.89
CA VAL A 327 -11.56 -22.63 -37.05
C VAL A 327 -12.39 -21.81 -36.05
N ILE A 328 -13.65 -22.17 -35.85
CA ILE A 328 -14.55 -21.50 -34.89
C ILE A 328 -14.11 -21.80 -33.46
N LEU A 329 -13.75 -23.06 -33.17
CA LEU A 329 -13.26 -23.47 -31.86
C LEU A 329 -11.96 -22.74 -31.48
N ARG A 330 -11.01 -22.61 -32.42
CA ARG A 330 -9.75 -21.88 -32.23
C ARG A 330 -9.99 -20.41 -31.94
N ASN A 331 -10.87 -19.76 -32.70
CA ASN A 331 -11.19 -18.35 -32.45
C ASN A 331 -11.88 -18.16 -31.08
N GLU A 332 -12.80 -19.04 -30.67
CA GLU A 332 -13.44 -18.91 -29.36
C GLU A 332 -12.47 -19.22 -28.21
N LYS A 333 -11.56 -20.20 -28.37
CA LYS A 333 -10.46 -20.46 -27.42
C LYS A 333 -9.52 -19.26 -27.30
N ARG A 334 -9.16 -18.62 -28.42
CA ARG A 334 -8.38 -17.38 -28.44
C ARG A 334 -9.10 -16.30 -27.63
N ILE A 335 -10.37 -16.02 -27.94
CA ILE A 335 -11.17 -14.99 -27.24
C ILE A 335 -11.31 -15.30 -25.74
N LEU A 336 -11.44 -16.58 -25.35
CA LEU A 336 -11.45 -16.99 -23.95
C LEU A 336 -10.12 -16.66 -23.26
N GLN A 337 -8.97 -16.97 -23.88
CA GLN A 337 -7.65 -16.57 -23.39
C GLN A 337 -7.58 -15.04 -23.21
N GLU A 338 -8.05 -14.26 -24.19
CA GLU A 338 -8.08 -12.79 -24.09
C GLU A 338 -8.95 -12.28 -22.93
N ALA A 339 -10.10 -12.92 -22.69
CA ALA A 339 -11.00 -12.54 -21.61
C ALA A 339 -10.37 -12.79 -20.23
N VAL A 340 -9.64 -13.90 -20.07
CA VAL A 340 -8.94 -14.23 -18.83
C VAL A 340 -7.71 -13.34 -18.62
N ASP A 341 -6.97 -13.03 -19.70
CA ASP A 341 -5.90 -12.04 -19.67
C ASP A 341 -6.40 -10.70 -19.12
N ALA A 342 -7.50 -10.19 -19.68
CA ALA A 342 -8.10 -8.92 -19.27
C ALA A 342 -8.65 -8.96 -17.83
N LEU A 343 -9.15 -10.11 -17.36
CA LEU A 343 -9.60 -10.28 -15.98
C LEU A 343 -8.42 -10.17 -14.98
N ILE A 344 -7.29 -10.79 -15.30
CA ILE A 344 -6.12 -10.84 -14.41
C ILE A 344 -5.34 -9.53 -14.46
N ASP A 345 -4.88 -9.14 -15.65
CA ASP A 345 -4.07 -7.94 -15.85
C ASP A 345 -4.29 -7.35 -17.24
N ASN A 346 -5.19 -6.38 -17.32
CA ASN A 346 -5.54 -5.69 -18.56
C ASN A 346 -4.42 -4.77 -19.06
N SER A 347 -3.52 -4.32 -18.17
CA SER A 347 -2.45 -3.37 -18.50
C SER A 347 -1.32 -3.99 -19.33
N VAL A 348 -1.07 -5.30 -19.16
CA VAL A 348 -0.01 -6.05 -19.84
C VAL A 348 -0.34 -6.31 -21.31
N ARG A 349 -1.61 -6.15 -21.70
CA ARG A 349 -2.00 -6.07 -23.10
C ARG A 349 -1.63 -4.70 -23.66
N HIS A 350 -0.39 -4.56 -24.14
CA HIS A 350 -0.05 -3.57 -25.16
C HIS A 350 -0.69 -3.95 -26.51
N SER A 351 -2.02 -4.00 -26.54
CA SER A 351 -2.77 -3.93 -27.79
C SER A 351 -3.53 -2.61 -27.77
N SER A 352 -2.97 -1.63 -28.48
CA SER A 352 -3.69 -0.49 -29.01
C SER A 352 -4.83 -1.00 -29.89
N ILE A 353 -5.95 -1.38 -29.26
CA ILE A 353 -7.21 -1.53 -29.99
C ILE A 353 -7.63 -0.12 -30.34
N ALA A 354 -7.13 0.34 -31.49
CA ALA A 354 -7.67 1.43 -32.25
C ALA A 354 -9.05 0.98 -32.76
N GLY A 355 -10.08 1.20 -31.93
CA GLY A 355 -11.45 0.84 -32.23
C GLY A 355 -12.42 1.70 -31.41
N ASN A 356 -12.95 2.73 -32.07
CA ASN A 356 -14.01 3.65 -31.66
C ASN A 356 -13.90 4.30 -30.27
N GLN A 357 -13.18 5.42 -30.27
CA GLN A 357 -13.13 6.46 -29.25
C GLN A 357 -14.51 7.07 -28.99
N SER A 358 -15.28 6.44 -28.10
CA SER A 358 -16.30 7.15 -27.31
C SER A 358 -16.11 6.79 -25.84
N GLN A 359 -15.40 7.67 -25.10
CA GLN A 359 -15.60 7.90 -23.66
C GLN A 359 -15.60 6.66 -22.72
N ARG A 360 -14.80 5.60 -23.00
CA ARG A 360 -14.75 4.43 -22.11
C ARG A 360 -13.38 4.28 -21.47
N ARG A 361 -13.31 4.71 -20.20
CA ARG A 361 -12.22 4.39 -19.26
C ARG A 361 -11.89 2.89 -19.35
N PRO A 362 -10.60 2.49 -19.37
CA PRO A 362 -10.23 1.09 -19.33
C PRO A 362 -10.77 0.42 -18.05
N LEU A 363 -11.34 -0.76 -18.20
CA LEU A 363 -11.84 -1.55 -17.07
C LEU A 363 -10.66 -1.95 -16.18
N LYS A 364 -10.84 -1.81 -14.85
CA LYS A 364 -9.86 -2.25 -13.86
C LYS A 364 -9.86 -3.78 -13.73
N SER A 365 -8.69 -4.38 -13.88
CA SER A 365 -8.44 -5.81 -13.66
C SER A 365 -8.22 -6.13 -12.17
N LEU A 366 -8.09 -7.42 -11.84
CA LEU A 366 -7.74 -7.87 -10.49
C LEU A 366 -6.38 -7.31 -10.04
N ALA A 367 -5.38 -7.30 -10.93
CA ALA A 367 -4.06 -6.77 -10.64
C ALA A 367 -4.05 -5.25 -10.40
N ASP A 368 -4.88 -4.50 -11.14
CA ASP A 368 -4.98 -3.03 -11.01
C ASP A 368 -5.52 -2.61 -9.64
N ASN A 369 -6.34 -3.46 -9.00
CA ASN A 369 -6.82 -3.20 -7.64
C ASN A 369 -5.71 -3.32 -6.59
N LEU A 370 -4.59 -3.99 -6.90
CA LEU A 370 -3.45 -4.15 -6.00
C LEU A 370 -2.38 -3.07 -6.23
N LYS A 371 -2.14 -2.68 -7.48
CA LYS A 371 -1.04 -1.80 -7.90
C LYS A 371 -1.40 -0.31 -7.82
N GLY A 372 -0.38 0.55 -7.77
CA GLY A 372 -0.52 2.01 -7.88
C GLY A 372 -0.92 2.74 -6.58
N LYS A 373 -1.08 4.06 -6.67
CA LYS A 373 -1.42 4.93 -5.52
C LYS A 373 -2.81 4.63 -4.95
N ARG A 374 -3.76 4.28 -5.82
CA ARG A 374 -5.15 3.89 -5.46
C ARG A 374 -5.31 2.37 -5.28
N GLY A 375 -4.21 1.62 -5.26
CA GLY A 375 -4.22 0.18 -5.04
C GLY A 375 -4.35 -0.15 -3.56
N LEU A 376 -4.80 -1.37 -3.26
CA LEU A 376 -5.08 -1.84 -1.90
C LEU A 376 -3.89 -1.66 -0.94
N PHE A 377 -2.68 -1.98 -1.38
CA PHE A 377 -1.48 -1.91 -0.53
C PHE A 377 -1.17 -0.49 -0.06
N ARG A 378 -1.16 0.48 -0.98
CA ARG A 378 -0.79 1.87 -0.62
C ARG A 378 -1.95 2.62 0.01
N GLN A 379 -3.16 2.44 -0.51
CA GLN A 379 -4.31 3.24 -0.10
C GLN A 379 -4.98 2.74 1.19
N ASN A 380 -5.02 1.41 1.40
CA ASN A 380 -5.83 0.81 2.47
C ASN A 380 -5.00 0.05 3.52
N LEU A 381 -3.80 -0.42 3.17
CA LEU A 381 -2.92 -1.09 4.13
C LEU A 381 -1.96 -0.09 4.80
N LEU A 382 -1.20 0.67 4.01
CA LEU A 382 -0.26 1.68 4.53
C LEU A 382 -0.96 2.96 4.99
N GLY A 383 -1.95 3.43 4.21
CA GLY A 383 -2.85 4.49 4.62
C GLY A 383 -4.14 3.90 5.17
N LYS A 384 -4.59 4.37 6.34
CA LYS A 384 -5.93 4.05 6.86
C LYS A 384 -6.58 5.32 7.36
N ARG A 385 -7.88 5.42 7.10
CA ARG A 385 -8.71 6.38 7.84
C ARG A 385 -8.91 5.79 9.22
N VAL A 386 -8.68 6.61 10.23
CA VAL A 386 -8.74 6.22 11.64
C VAL A 386 -9.85 7.01 12.32
N ASP A 387 -10.60 6.33 13.17
CA ASP A 387 -11.54 6.97 14.07
C ASP A 387 -10.78 7.74 15.17
N TYR A 388 -11.49 8.47 16.04
CA TYR A 388 -10.88 9.28 17.11
C TYR A 388 -9.86 10.29 16.57
N SER A 389 -10.21 10.91 15.43
CA SER A 389 -9.41 11.94 14.80
C SER A 389 -10.25 13.17 14.43
N GLY A 390 -9.62 14.34 14.48
CA GLY A 390 -10.22 15.63 14.15
C GLY A 390 -9.28 16.46 13.29
N ARG A 391 -9.80 17.53 12.68
CA ARG A 391 -8.99 18.51 11.96
C ARG A 391 -9.59 19.89 12.14
N SER A 392 -8.75 20.88 12.43
CA SER A 392 -9.14 22.29 12.39
C SER A 392 -7.96 23.18 12.01
N VAL A 393 -8.25 24.45 11.77
CA VAL A 393 -7.27 25.52 11.54
C VAL A 393 -6.49 25.75 12.82
N ILE A 394 -5.20 26.05 12.69
CA ILE A 394 -4.33 26.39 13.82
C ILE A 394 -4.24 27.90 14.02
N VAL A 395 -4.13 28.32 15.29
CA VAL A 395 -3.87 29.68 15.73
C VAL A 395 -2.73 29.68 16.74
N VAL A 396 -2.05 30.81 16.88
CA VAL A 396 -0.94 30.93 17.83
C VAL A 396 -1.45 30.96 19.27
N GLY A 397 -0.83 30.18 20.16
CA GLY A 397 -1.09 30.20 21.60
C GLY A 397 0.17 30.59 22.38
N PRO A 398 0.48 31.89 22.53
CA PRO A 398 1.72 32.34 23.18
C PRO A 398 1.78 31.99 24.67
N GLU A 399 0.64 31.92 25.35
CA GLU A 399 0.53 31.58 26.78
C GLU A 399 0.73 30.09 27.09
N LEU A 400 0.65 29.23 26.07
CA LEU A 400 0.80 27.79 26.24
C LEU A 400 2.25 27.44 26.64
N LYS A 401 2.42 26.35 27.38
CA LYS A 401 3.73 25.74 27.60
C LYS A 401 4.11 24.86 26.42
N LEU A 402 5.41 24.54 26.26
CA LEU A 402 5.89 23.76 25.11
C LEU A 402 5.19 22.40 24.92
N HIS A 403 4.76 21.76 26.02
CA HIS A 403 4.08 20.46 26.00
C HIS A 403 2.55 20.55 25.92
N GLN A 404 1.97 21.75 25.83
CA GLN A 404 0.53 21.98 25.82
C GLN A 404 0.03 22.37 24.44
N CYS A 405 -1.22 22.03 24.15
CA CYS A 405 -1.96 22.55 23.00
C CYS A 405 -3.38 22.92 23.43
N GLY A 406 -3.98 23.92 22.77
CA GLY A 406 -5.38 24.26 23.00
C GLY A 406 -6.28 23.47 22.05
N LEU A 407 -7.23 22.71 22.59
CA LEU A 407 -8.26 22.01 21.83
C LEU A 407 -9.64 22.66 22.04
N PRO A 408 -10.37 22.95 20.95
CA PRO A 408 -11.77 23.37 21.01
C PRO A 408 -12.64 22.43 21.84
N LYS A 409 -13.45 22.98 22.74
CA LYS A 409 -14.37 22.23 23.61
C LYS A 409 -15.24 21.22 22.85
N HIS A 410 -15.90 21.64 21.77
CA HIS A 410 -16.76 20.76 20.97
C HIS A 410 -15.98 19.64 20.27
N MET A 411 -14.77 19.93 19.79
CA MET A 411 -13.92 18.91 19.17
C MET A 411 -13.46 17.88 20.20
N ALA A 412 -13.00 18.34 21.36
CA ALA A 412 -12.59 17.47 22.45
C ALA A 412 -13.76 16.58 22.94
N LEU A 413 -14.97 17.14 23.05
CA LEU A 413 -16.15 16.39 23.45
C LEU A 413 -16.44 15.20 22.50
N GLU A 414 -16.36 15.40 21.18
CA GLU A 414 -16.57 14.31 20.22
C GLU A 414 -15.42 13.29 20.22
N LEU A 415 -14.16 13.75 20.35
CA LEU A 415 -13.00 12.86 20.41
C LEU A 415 -13.00 11.98 21.67
N PHE A 416 -13.42 12.53 22.81
CA PHE A 416 -13.42 11.84 24.11
C PHE A 416 -14.81 11.31 24.52
N LYS A 417 -15.79 11.34 23.60
CA LYS A 417 -17.20 10.99 23.87
C LYS A 417 -17.39 9.67 24.62
N PRO A 418 -16.71 8.54 24.27
CA PRO A 418 -16.89 7.29 25.01
C PRO A 418 -16.38 7.34 26.45
N PHE A 419 -15.32 8.11 26.70
CA PHE A 419 -14.77 8.29 28.05
C PHE A 419 -15.70 9.12 28.92
N VAL A 420 -16.26 10.19 28.35
CA VAL A 420 -17.28 11.03 29.03
C VAL A 420 -18.52 10.20 29.36
N ILE A 421 -19.01 9.38 28.42
CA ILE A 421 -20.14 8.46 28.69
C ILE A 421 -19.80 7.52 29.85
N SER A 422 -18.59 6.95 29.88
CA SER A 422 -18.18 6.06 30.97
C SER A 422 -18.17 6.76 32.33
N GLU A 423 -17.71 8.01 32.40
CA GLU A 423 -17.66 8.77 33.65
C GLU A 423 -19.06 9.23 34.10
N LEU A 424 -19.95 9.60 33.17
CA LEU A 424 -21.34 9.93 33.47
C LEU A 424 -22.10 8.75 34.11
N LEU A 425 -21.84 7.52 33.62
CA LEU A 425 -22.41 6.30 34.20
C LEU A 425 -21.82 6.00 35.59
N LYS A 426 -20.51 6.19 35.77
CA LYS A 426 -19.84 5.97 37.08
C LYS A 426 -20.31 6.94 38.15
N LYS A 427 -20.57 8.20 37.78
CA LYS A 427 -21.11 9.23 38.68
C LYS A 427 -22.64 9.14 38.85
N GLU A 428 -23.29 8.12 38.27
CA GLU A 428 -24.74 7.89 38.34
C GLU A 428 -25.61 9.05 37.81
N LEU A 429 -25.03 9.94 37.00
CA LEU A 429 -25.76 11.03 36.32
C LEU A 429 -26.63 10.51 35.17
N ALA A 430 -26.25 9.36 34.60
CA ALA A 430 -27.04 8.61 33.65
C ALA A 430 -27.06 7.12 34.02
N TYR A 431 -28.19 6.46 33.77
CA TYR A 431 -28.36 5.02 34.03
C TYR A 431 -28.09 4.14 32.80
N ASN A 432 -28.08 4.72 31.60
CA ASN A 432 -27.90 4.00 30.34
C ASN A 432 -27.13 4.83 29.30
N ILE A 433 -26.52 4.14 28.33
CA ILE A 433 -25.73 4.77 27.25
C ILE A 433 -26.57 5.76 26.43
N PRO A 434 -27.81 5.47 26.02
CA PRO A 434 -28.63 6.44 25.28
C PRO A 434 -28.95 7.71 26.08
N GLY A 435 -29.21 7.58 27.38
CA GLY A 435 -29.43 8.71 28.29
C GLY A 435 -28.18 9.55 28.42
N ALA A 436 -27.01 8.94 28.64
CA ALA A 436 -25.73 9.65 28.65
C ALA A 436 -25.45 10.40 27.34
N ARG A 437 -25.82 9.82 26.18
CA ARG A 437 -25.69 10.50 24.88
C ARG A 437 -26.58 11.74 24.80
N ARG A 438 -27.83 11.66 25.29
CA ARG A 438 -28.73 12.81 25.34
C ARG A 438 -28.17 13.92 26.22
N LEU A 439 -27.63 13.61 27.40
CA LEU A 439 -26.99 14.62 28.27
C LEU A 439 -25.78 15.31 27.61
N ILE A 440 -25.03 14.57 26.79
CA ILE A 440 -23.90 15.11 26.01
C ILE A 440 -24.41 16.02 24.88
N GLU A 441 -25.48 15.63 24.19
CA GLU A 441 -26.14 16.44 23.15
C GLU A 441 -26.73 17.74 23.73
N ASP A 442 -27.29 17.67 24.94
CA ASP A 442 -27.83 18.81 25.69
C ASP A 442 -26.73 19.72 26.29
N ALA A 443 -25.45 19.31 26.19
CA ALA A 443 -24.26 20.09 26.60
C ALA A 443 -24.32 20.64 28.04
N ILE A 444 -24.84 19.83 28.97
CA ILE A 444 -25.04 20.19 30.38
C ILE A 444 -23.69 20.54 31.06
N PRO A 445 -23.63 21.53 32.00
CA PRO A 445 -22.40 21.96 32.67
C PRO A 445 -21.51 20.83 33.23
N GLU A 446 -22.12 19.80 33.81
CA GLU A 446 -21.45 18.63 34.38
C GLU A 446 -20.63 17.85 33.34
N VAL A 447 -21.06 17.85 32.08
CA VAL A 447 -20.35 17.20 30.97
C VAL A 447 -19.01 17.89 30.73
N TRP A 448 -18.97 19.22 30.81
CA TRP A 448 -17.74 20.00 30.63
C TRP A 448 -16.75 19.77 31.76
N ALA A 449 -17.23 19.71 33.01
CA ALA A 449 -16.40 19.39 34.16
C ALA A 449 -15.78 17.98 34.06
N ILE A 450 -16.59 16.99 33.66
CA ILE A 450 -16.12 15.62 33.43
C ILE A 450 -15.10 15.57 32.28
N LEU A 451 -15.35 16.31 31.19
CA LEU A 451 -14.42 16.36 30.05
C LEU A 451 -13.05 16.90 30.46
N GLU A 452 -13.02 17.93 31.30
CA GLU A 452 -11.77 18.51 31.81
C GLU A 452 -10.99 17.51 32.68
N ASP A 453 -11.68 16.76 33.55
CA ASP A 453 -11.06 15.70 34.36
C ASP A 453 -10.52 14.56 33.48
N VAL A 454 -11.25 14.14 32.45
CA VAL A 454 -10.85 13.06 31.53
C VAL A 454 -9.58 13.42 30.74
N ILE A 455 -9.43 14.70 30.38
CA ILE A 455 -8.34 15.18 29.51
C ILE A 455 -7.04 15.42 30.28
N ARG A 456 -7.11 15.74 31.59
CA ARG A 456 -5.97 16.23 32.40
C ARG A 456 -4.69 15.39 32.28
N ASP A 457 -4.82 14.06 32.24
CA ASP A 457 -3.69 13.12 32.21
C ASP A 457 -3.48 12.42 30.87
N ARG A 458 -4.19 12.85 29.81
CA ARG A 458 -4.11 12.25 28.48
C ARG A 458 -3.29 13.14 27.52
N PHE A 459 -2.58 12.50 26.61
CA PHE A 459 -1.90 13.16 25.50
C PHE A 459 -2.70 12.99 24.21
N VAL A 460 -2.58 13.97 23.33
CA VAL A 460 -3.09 13.94 21.94
C VAL A 460 -1.95 14.17 20.98
N LEU A 461 -2.07 13.60 19.78
CA LEU A 461 -1.07 13.76 18.72
C LEU A 461 -1.53 14.83 17.75
N LEU A 462 -0.70 15.84 17.49
CA LEU A 462 -0.89 16.81 16.43
C LEU A 462 -0.05 16.44 15.22
N ASN A 463 -0.62 16.54 14.03
CA ASN A 463 0.05 16.24 12.77
C ASN A 463 -0.29 17.30 11.71
N ARG A 464 0.72 17.75 10.97
CA ARG A 464 0.56 18.58 9.77
C ARG A 464 1.02 17.84 8.52
N ALA A 465 0.20 17.87 7.49
CA ALA A 465 0.56 17.36 6.18
C ALA A 465 1.25 18.46 5.34
N PRO A 466 2.33 18.18 4.60
CA PRO A 466 3.02 16.88 4.47
C PRO A 466 3.96 16.55 5.63
N THR A 467 3.90 15.32 6.14
CA THR A 467 4.79 14.84 7.21
C THR A 467 6.13 14.39 6.62
N LEU A 468 7.14 15.26 6.63
CA LEU A 468 8.46 14.99 6.04
C LEU A 468 9.41 14.21 6.97
N HIS A 469 9.27 14.40 8.28
CA HIS A 469 10.12 13.79 9.30
C HIS A 469 9.30 13.50 10.57
N ARG A 470 9.85 12.72 11.50
CA ARG A 470 9.13 12.30 12.72
C ARG A 470 8.57 13.47 13.55
N LEU A 471 9.26 14.61 13.60
CA LEU A 471 8.81 15.80 14.33
C LEU A 471 7.58 16.49 13.71
N GLY A 472 7.11 16.03 12.55
CA GLY A 472 5.83 16.47 11.97
C GLY A 472 4.62 15.83 12.67
N ILE A 473 4.86 14.91 13.62
CA ILE A 473 3.86 14.39 14.56
C ILE A 473 4.44 14.50 15.97
N GLN A 474 3.79 15.25 16.84
CA GLN A 474 4.20 15.39 18.25
C GLN A 474 3.01 15.26 19.19
N ALA A 475 3.29 14.83 20.42
CA ALA A 475 2.30 14.69 21.47
C ALA A 475 2.25 15.94 22.35
N PHE A 476 1.03 16.35 22.71
CA PHE A 476 0.75 17.49 23.57
C PHE A 476 -0.32 17.12 24.60
N LYS A 477 -0.29 17.80 25.75
CA LYS A 477 -1.38 17.80 26.72
C LYS A 477 -2.46 18.79 26.26
N PRO A 478 -3.72 18.37 26.07
CA PRO A 478 -4.75 19.28 25.67
C PRO A 478 -5.19 20.17 26.82
N LEU A 479 -5.41 21.44 26.53
CA LEU A 479 -6.17 22.38 27.35
C LEU A 479 -7.46 22.70 26.60
N LEU A 480 -8.58 22.72 27.33
CA LEU A 480 -9.86 23.09 26.77
C LEU A 480 -9.89 24.60 26.53
N ILE A 481 -10.15 25.00 25.29
CA ILE A 481 -10.28 26.40 24.88
C ILE A 481 -11.64 26.66 24.26
N GLU A 482 -12.08 27.91 24.37
CA GLU A 482 -13.24 28.41 23.63
C GLU A 482 -12.91 28.63 22.14
N GLY A 483 -13.93 28.57 21.30
CA GLY A 483 -13.80 28.72 19.85
C GLY A 483 -13.56 27.40 19.13
N ASN A 484 -13.17 27.49 17.84
CA ASN A 484 -13.10 26.35 16.92
C ASN A 484 -11.69 26.05 16.36
N ALA A 485 -10.71 26.90 16.66
CA ALA A 485 -9.34 26.74 16.16
C ALA A 485 -8.43 26.08 17.21
N ILE A 486 -7.45 25.31 16.76
CA ILE A 486 -6.47 24.65 17.63
C ILE A 486 -5.37 25.67 17.98
N GLN A 487 -5.08 25.87 19.26
CA GLN A 487 -3.94 26.69 19.64
C GLN A 487 -2.66 25.87 19.67
N LEU A 488 -1.63 26.34 18.97
CA LEU A 488 -0.33 25.71 18.89
C LEU A 488 0.74 26.61 19.52
N HIS A 489 1.69 25.98 20.20
CA HIS A 489 2.86 26.66 20.73
C HIS A 489 3.74 27.23 19.60
N PRO A 490 4.15 28.51 19.62
CA PRO A 490 4.86 29.12 18.49
C PRO A 490 6.23 28.47 18.19
N LEU A 491 6.91 27.94 19.20
CA LEU A 491 8.22 27.34 19.01
C LEU A 491 8.22 25.96 18.36
N VAL A 492 7.08 25.27 18.29
CA VAL A 492 6.99 23.98 17.57
C VAL A 492 6.64 24.19 16.09
N CYS A 493 6.24 25.40 15.68
CA CYS A 493 5.90 25.71 14.29
C CYS A 493 7.07 25.43 13.33
N SER A 494 8.31 25.61 13.78
CA SER A 494 9.52 25.27 13.01
C SER A 494 9.65 23.77 12.72
N ALA A 495 9.18 22.91 13.63
CA ALA A 495 9.16 21.47 13.46
C ALA A 495 8.07 21.07 12.48
N PHE A 496 6.86 21.61 12.62
CA PHE A 496 5.76 21.32 11.69
C PHE A 496 5.88 22.02 10.33
N ASN A 497 6.84 22.95 10.21
CA ASN A 497 6.95 23.90 9.10
C ASN A 497 5.61 24.63 8.86
N ALA A 498 4.94 25.00 9.95
CA ALA A 498 3.59 25.54 9.97
C ALA A 498 3.59 27.07 10.14
N ASP A 499 2.65 27.72 9.49
CA ASP A 499 2.30 29.12 9.63
C ASP A 499 0.82 29.26 10.03
N PHE A 500 0.35 30.51 10.20
CA PHE A 500 -0.99 30.81 10.72
C PHE A 500 -1.87 31.53 9.69
N ASP A 501 -1.71 31.20 8.40
CA ASP A 501 -2.43 31.82 7.27
C ASP A 501 -3.70 31.05 6.83
N GLY A 502 -4.10 30.04 7.58
CA GLY A 502 -5.21 29.13 7.26
C GLY A 502 -4.81 27.65 7.28
N ASP A 503 -3.54 27.38 7.57
CA ASP A 503 -2.98 26.07 7.84
C ASP A 503 -3.83 25.22 8.80
N GLN A 504 -3.91 23.92 8.52
CA GLN A 504 -4.73 22.97 9.28
C GLN A 504 -3.89 21.84 9.86
N MET A 505 -4.22 21.44 11.09
CA MET A 505 -3.62 20.27 11.73
C MET A 505 -4.66 19.21 12.05
N ALA A 506 -4.25 17.95 11.93
CA ALA A 506 -5.01 16.80 12.38
C ALA A 506 -4.66 16.48 13.84
N VAL A 507 -5.68 16.08 14.59
CA VAL A 507 -5.58 15.62 15.98
C VAL A 507 -5.90 14.13 16.00
N HIS A 508 -5.12 13.34 16.72
CA HIS A 508 -5.39 11.91 16.96
C HIS A 508 -5.30 11.60 18.45
N VAL A 509 -6.25 10.80 18.96
CA VAL A 509 -6.27 10.39 20.37
C VAL A 509 -5.75 8.95 20.51
N PRO A 510 -4.60 8.71 21.17
CA PRO A 510 -4.17 7.37 21.53
C PRO A 510 -5.11 6.79 22.61
N LEU A 511 -5.59 5.56 22.41
CA LEU A 511 -6.59 4.97 23.32
C LEU A 511 -5.98 4.00 24.33
N SER A 512 -5.02 3.16 23.91
CA SER A 512 -4.40 2.18 24.80
C SER A 512 -3.40 2.84 25.74
N ASP A 513 -3.16 2.22 26.88
CA ASP A 513 -2.23 2.77 27.88
C ASP A 513 -0.78 2.73 27.38
N GLU A 514 -0.42 1.75 26.56
CA GLU A 514 0.89 1.68 25.88
C GLU A 514 1.05 2.83 24.89
N ALA A 515 0.03 3.12 24.08
CA ALA A 515 0.07 4.22 23.12
C ALA A 515 0.12 5.59 23.82
N GLN A 516 -0.57 5.75 24.95
CA GLN A 516 -0.49 6.94 25.79
C GLN A 516 0.89 7.06 26.46
N ALA A 517 1.49 5.96 26.90
CA ALA A 517 2.85 5.94 27.44
C ALA A 517 3.88 6.31 26.37
N GLU A 518 3.76 5.78 25.14
CA GLU A 518 4.59 6.15 23.99
C GLU A 518 4.46 7.65 23.67
N ALA A 519 3.21 8.17 23.62
CA ALA A 519 2.97 9.58 23.40
C ALA A 519 3.67 10.46 24.46
N ARG A 520 3.56 10.07 25.73
CA ARG A 520 4.15 10.81 26.87
C ARG A 520 5.68 10.73 26.93
N LEU A 521 6.26 9.56 26.69
CA LEU A 521 7.69 9.30 26.91
C LEU A 521 8.54 9.59 25.68
N ILE A 522 8.01 9.32 24.48
CA ILE A 522 8.76 9.35 23.22
C ILE A 522 8.33 10.53 22.35
N MET A 523 7.02 10.72 22.15
CA MET A 523 6.51 11.69 21.15
C MET A 523 6.27 13.10 21.70
N ALA A 524 6.35 13.30 23.01
CA ALA A 524 6.04 14.57 23.65
C ALA A 524 6.94 15.70 23.13
N ALA A 525 6.35 16.87 22.88
CA ALA A 525 7.07 18.02 22.30
C ALA A 525 8.25 18.49 23.16
N ASN A 526 8.14 18.41 24.48
CA ASN A 526 9.22 18.74 25.41
C ASN A 526 10.40 17.75 25.40
N LYS A 527 10.23 16.54 24.88
CA LYS A 527 11.32 15.56 24.69
C LYS A 527 12.00 15.69 23.33
N ASN A 528 11.31 16.31 22.36
CA ASN A 528 11.71 16.37 20.96
C ASN A 528 12.23 17.76 20.56
N ILE A 529 13.20 18.27 21.32
CA ILE A 529 13.79 19.60 21.11
C ILE A 529 14.83 19.58 19.97
N LEU A 530 15.48 18.44 19.76
CA LEU A 530 16.60 18.29 18.81
C LEU A 530 16.16 17.65 17.48
N ARG A 531 16.79 18.08 16.39
CA ARG A 531 16.68 17.47 15.07
C ARG A 531 17.36 16.10 15.09
N PRO A 532 16.69 15.01 14.69
CA PRO A 532 17.28 13.67 14.75
C PRO A 532 18.48 13.47 13.81
N GLY A 533 18.57 14.27 12.73
CA GLY A 533 19.64 14.13 11.72
C GLY A 533 20.90 14.92 12.04
N THR A 534 20.77 16.16 12.56
CA THR A 534 21.90 17.07 12.81
C THR A 534 22.23 17.24 14.29
N GLY A 535 21.31 16.92 15.20
CA GLY A 535 21.46 17.20 16.63
C GLY A 535 21.19 18.67 17.00
N GLU A 536 20.87 19.52 16.03
CA GLU A 536 20.60 20.94 16.27
C GLU A 536 19.23 21.18 16.93
N PRO A 537 19.05 22.25 17.74
CA PRO A 537 17.77 22.62 18.31
C PRO A 537 16.76 23.02 17.23
N VAL A 538 15.57 22.42 17.29
CA VAL A 538 14.44 22.75 16.41
C VAL A 538 13.60 23.88 17.01
N VAL A 539 13.50 23.88 18.34
CA VAL A 539 12.67 24.77 19.15
C VAL A 539 13.46 26.04 19.48
N SER A 540 13.99 26.71 18.46
CA SER A 540 14.64 28.01 18.61
C SER A 540 13.63 29.14 18.44
N PRO A 541 13.66 30.18 19.30
CA PRO A 541 12.93 31.42 19.09
C PRO A 541 13.21 32.02 17.72
N LYS A 542 12.17 32.52 17.05
CA LYS A 542 12.25 33.16 15.74
C LYS A 542 11.46 34.46 15.72
N GLN A 543 11.75 35.30 14.73
CA GLN A 543 11.00 36.52 14.41
C GLN A 543 10.83 37.41 15.66
N ASP A 544 9.60 37.64 16.09
CA ASP A 544 9.21 38.61 17.13
C ASP A 544 9.96 38.37 18.45
N VAL A 545 10.08 37.12 18.89
CA VAL A 545 10.77 36.79 20.14
C VAL A 545 12.25 37.20 20.08
N VAL A 546 12.91 36.97 18.93
CA VAL A 546 14.31 37.37 18.73
C VAL A 546 14.42 38.88 18.65
N LEU A 547 13.46 39.55 17.99
CA LEU A 547 13.44 40.99 17.87
C LEU A 547 13.26 41.67 19.23
N GLY A 548 12.37 41.17 20.10
CA GLY A 548 12.17 41.70 21.45
C GLY A 548 13.43 41.55 22.32
N ILE A 549 14.06 40.36 22.29
CA ILE A 549 15.34 40.11 22.99
C ILE A 549 16.45 41.04 22.47
N TYR A 550 16.56 41.18 21.15
CA TYR A 550 17.55 42.05 20.53
C TYR A 550 17.32 43.53 20.93
N TRP A 551 16.07 43.98 20.87
CA TRP A 551 15.69 45.35 21.25
C TRP A 551 16.02 45.65 22.72
N MET A 552 15.74 44.70 23.62
CA MET A 552 16.02 44.83 25.06
C MET A 552 17.53 44.83 25.39
N THR A 553 18.35 44.13 24.60
CA THR A 553 19.78 43.96 24.90
C THR A 553 20.70 44.96 24.21
N ARG A 554 20.15 45.78 23.30
CA ARG A 554 20.85 46.83 22.56
C ARG A 554 21.16 48.06 23.44
N ILE A 555 22.33 48.66 23.25
CA ILE A 555 22.72 49.90 23.93
C ILE A 555 22.43 51.10 23.03
N LEU A 556 21.85 52.17 23.60
CA LEU A 556 21.68 53.45 22.93
C LEU A 556 22.44 54.55 23.68
N PRO A 557 23.34 55.30 23.01
CA PRO A 557 24.01 56.45 23.61
C PRO A 557 23.07 57.66 23.66
N GLY A 558 23.15 58.46 24.73
CA GLY A 558 22.37 59.69 24.92
C GLY A 558 20.99 59.51 25.56
N GLU A 559 20.69 58.32 26.08
CA GLU A 559 19.41 58.00 26.72
C GLU A 559 19.36 58.42 28.20
N LYS A 560 18.14 58.53 28.73
CA LYS A 560 17.91 59.01 30.10
C LYS A 560 18.59 58.09 31.12
N GLY A 561 19.42 58.69 31.98
CA GLY A 561 20.11 57.96 33.06
C GLY A 561 21.44 57.32 32.68
N GLU A 562 22.00 57.65 31.51
CA GLU A 562 23.34 57.21 31.09
C GLU A 562 24.42 57.58 32.14
N GLY A 563 25.28 56.63 32.48
CA GLY A 563 26.37 56.80 33.45
C GLY A 563 25.96 56.67 34.92
N SER A 564 24.68 56.38 35.21
CA SER A 564 24.18 56.22 36.57
C SER A 564 24.78 54.98 37.27
N TYR A 565 25.03 55.10 38.57
CA TYR A 565 25.60 54.04 39.41
C TYR A 565 24.54 53.41 40.32
N TYR A 566 24.50 52.08 40.39
CA TYR A 566 23.57 51.33 41.24
C TYR A 566 24.28 50.30 42.13
N GLU A 567 23.86 50.27 43.40
CA GLU A 567 24.38 49.37 44.43
C GLU A 567 24.07 47.89 44.18
N ASN A 568 23.00 47.58 43.46
CA ASN A 568 22.64 46.21 43.07
C ASN A 568 21.74 46.19 41.82
N PRO A 569 21.61 45.05 41.12
CA PRO A 569 20.76 44.92 39.93
C PRO A 569 19.29 45.25 40.18
N ASN A 570 18.75 44.93 41.36
CA ASN A 570 17.33 45.19 41.69
C ASN A 570 17.04 46.69 41.82
N ARG A 571 17.99 47.48 42.32
CA ARG A 571 17.90 48.95 42.37
C ARG A 571 17.90 49.57 40.98
N ALA A 572 18.69 49.02 40.06
CA ALA A 572 18.68 49.46 38.66
C ALA A 572 17.33 49.16 37.97
N ILE A 573 16.76 47.97 38.22
CA ILE A 573 15.43 47.61 37.70
C ILE A 573 14.35 48.52 38.29
N MET A 574 14.35 48.72 39.61
CA MET A 574 13.43 49.62 40.31
C MET A 574 13.53 51.05 39.76
N ALA A 575 14.74 51.56 39.54
CA ALA A 575 14.94 52.88 38.96
C ALA A 575 14.34 53.02 37.54
N SER A 576 14.37 51.94 36.75
CA SER A 576 13.71 51.92 35.44
C SER A 576 12.19 51.89 35.55
N GLU A 577 11.63 51.14 36.51
CA GLU A 577 10.18 51.13 36.78
C GLU A 577 9.64 52.51 37.19
N PHE A 578 10.42 53.29 37.94
CA PHE A 578 10.09 54.68 38.26
C PHE A 578 10.42 55.69 37.14
N GLY A 579 10.90 55.22 35.98
CA GLY A 579 11.22 56.06 34.81
C GLY A 579 12.46 56.94 35.00
N ALA A 580 13.34 56.62 35.94
CA ALA A 580 14.60 57.33 36.16
C ALA A 580 15.68 56.97 35.13
N VAL A 581 15.64 55.74 34.59
CA VAL A 581 16.59 55.20 33.61
C VAL A 581 15.87 54.45 32.49
N ASP A 582 16.25 54.68 31.24
CA ASP A 582 15.75 53.89 30.12
C ASP A 582 16.34 52.48 30.10
N LEU A 583 15.58 51.50 29.59
CA LEU A 583 15.98 50.09 29.57
C LEU A 583 17.31 49.85 28.84
N ARG A 584 17.64 50.72 27.88
CA ARG A 584 18.79 50.60 26.96
C ARG A 584 19.91 51.60 27.27
N SER A 585 19.77 52.39 28.33
CA SER A 585 20.81 53.31 28.82
C SER A 585 21.98 52.53 29.40
N LYS A 586 23.19 53.03 29.14
CA LYS A 586 24.42 52.48 29.72
C LYS A 586 24.52 52.86 31.21
N ILE A 587 24.54 51.86 32.08
CA ILE A 587 24.61 52.02 33.55
C ILE A 587 25.78 51.23 34.16
N MET A 588 26.19 51.64 35.35
CA MET A 588 27.22 51.00 36.17
C MET A 588 26.55 50.28 37.35
N VAL A 589 26.75 48.98 37.49
CA VAL A 589 26.10 48.17 38.52
C VAL A 589 27.12 47.34 39.28
N LEU A 590 26.97 47.28 40.60
CA LEU A 590 27.73 46.38 41.45
C LEU A 590 27.11 44.95 41.41
N PRO A 591 27.91 43.90 41.14
CA PRO A 591 27.41 42.53 41.09
C PRO A 591 26.95 42.03 42.46
N THR A 592 26.05 41.06 42.47
CA THR A 592 25.66 40.32 43.70
C THR A 592 26.49 39.05 43.84
N ASP A 593 26.55 38.47 45.04
CA ASP A 593 27.32 37.23 45.36
C ASP A 593 26.78 35.95 44.67
N SER A 594 25.94 36.09 43.65
CA SER A 594 25.42 34.97 42.87
C SER A 594 26.48 34.42 41.92
N PRO A 595 26.56 33.08 41.70
CA PRO A 595 27.51 32.46 40.76
C PRO A 595 27.43 33.03 39.33
N LYS A 596 26.29 33.61 38.97
CA LYS A 596 26.05 34.37 37.74
C LYS A 596 27.05 35.50 37.47
N TYR A 597 27.47 36.20 38.52
CA TYR A 597 28.34 37.38 38.42
C TYR A 597 29.79 37.08 38.83
N ALA A 598 30.15 35.81 38.98
CA ALA A 598 31.48 35.39 39.42
C ALA A 598 32.62 35.97 38.56
N GLU A 599 32.37 36.20 37.27
CA GLU A 599 33.32 36.79 36.32
C GLU A 599 33.72 38.24 36.68
N PHE A 600 32.85 38.98 37.36
CA PHE A 600 33.09 40.39 37.69
C PHE A 600 33.80 40.60 39.04
N GLY A 601 33.99 39.54 39.85
CA GLY A 601 34.85 39.56 41.04
C GLY A 601 34.57 40.72 42.02
N GLY A 602 33.30 41.10 42.20
CA GLY A 602 32.90 42.21 43.09
C GLY A 602 33.18 43.61 42.54
N LYS A 603 33.67 43.74 41.30
CA LYS A 603 33.93 45.02 40.63
C LYS A 603 32.70 45.50 39.88
N VAL A 604 32.56 46.82 39.83
CA VAL A 604 31.54 47.51 39.05
C VAL A 604 31.70 47.16 37.58
N PHE A 605 30.62 46.78 36.92
CA PHE A 605 30.62 46.46 35.49
C PHE A 605 29.58 47.30 34.74
N GLU A 606 29.88 47.57 33.47
CA GLU A 606 29.03 48.33 32.55
C GLU A 606 27.95 47.42 31.96
N THR A 607 26.67 47.77 32.09
CA THR A 607 25.57 47.01 31.47
C THR A 607 24.35 47.88 31.20
N THR A 608 23.22 47.27 30.83
CA THR A 608 21.91 47.94 30.70
C THR A 608 20.85 47.25 31.54
N VAL A 609 19.79 47.96 31.90
CA VAL A 609 18.66 47.36 32.63
C VAL A 609 18.03 46.22 31.83
N GLY A 610 17.89 46.38 30.50
CA GLY A 610 17.36 45.34 29.63
C GLY A 610 18.22 44.06 29.61
N ARG A 611 19.54 44.17 29.67
CA ARG A 611 20.44 43.00 29.84
C ARG A 611 20.30 42.36 31.22
N LEU A 612 20.11 43.14 32.28
CA LEU A 612 19.83 42.59 33.62
C LEU A 612 18.53 41.78 33.63
N LEU A 613 17.48 42.30 33.01
CA LEU A 613 16.18 41.64 32.90
C LEU A 613 16.25 40.37 32.06
N PHE A 614 16.87 40.41 30.87
CA PHE A 614 17.07 39.23 30.03
C PHE A 614 17.83 38.14 30.78
N ASN A 615 18.91 38.52 31.46
CA ASN A 615 19.65 37.59 32.28
C ASN A 615 18.77 37.02 33.39
N GLY A 616 17.87 37.78 34.02
CA GLY A 616 16.92 37.28 35.03
C GLY A 616 16.08 36.07 34.59
N VAL A 617 15.88 35.88 33.28
CA VAL A 617 15.18 34.74 32.67
C VAL A 617 16.02 33.45 32.73
N LEU A 618 17.34 33.58 32.65
CA LEU A 618 18.29 32.46 32.63
C LEU A 618 18.46 31.82 34.03
N PRO A 619 18.89 30.56 34.11
CA PRO A 619 19.22 29.92 35.39
C PRO A 619 20.21 30.74 36.24
N LYS A 620 20.13 30.60 37.56
CA LYS A 620 20.94 31.39 38.50
C LYS A 620 22.44 31.10 38.40
N ASP A 621 22.78 29.91 37.92
CA ASP A 621 24.12 29.37 37.71
C ASP A 621 24.64 29.56 36.27
N TYR A 622 23.84 30.18 35.38
CA TYR A 622 24.28 30.54 34.05
C TYR A 622 25.08 31.86 34.08
N PRO A 623 26.26 31.95 33.41
CA PRO A 623 27.07 33.17 33.37
C PRO A 623 26.31 34.37 32.80
N PHE A 624 26.59 35.55 33.32
CA PHE A 624 25.93 36.77 32.85
C PHE A 624 26.32 37.11 31.41
N ILE A 625 25.33 37.28 30.53
CA ILE A 625 25.55 37.68 29.13
C ILE A 625 25.52 39.20 29.04
N ASN A 626 26.69 39.82 28.82
CA ASN A 626 26.82 41.27 28.68
C ASN A 626 27.07 41.72 27.23
N GLN A 627 26.32 41.14 26.28
CA GLN A 627 26.40 41.49 24.87
C GLN A 627 25.01 41.64 24.28
N GLU A 628 24.91 42.28 23.12
CA GLU A 628 23.68 42.27 22.33
C GLU A 628 23.38 40.84 21.86
N VAL A 629 22.14 40.40 22.02
CA VAL A 629 21.71 39.03 21.73
C VAL A 629 20.92 39.03 20.42
N ASP A 630 21.55 38.52 19.36
CA ASP A 630 20.95 38.31 18.05
C ASP A 630 20.45 36.86 17.89
N GLY A 631 19.79 36.54 16.77
CA GLY A 631 19.25 35.19 16.55
C GLY A 631 20.29 34.07 16.53
N LYS A 632 21.55 34.38 16.15
CA LYS A 632 22.65 33.42 16.21
C LYS A 632 23.04 33.11 17.65
N LYS A 633 23.22 34.15 18.47
CA LYS A 633 23.51 33.99 19.90
C LYS A 633 22.38 33.31 20.67
N VAL A 634 21.12 33.51 20.29
CA VAL A 634 20.00 32.75 20.89
C VAL A 634 20.13 31.25 20.58
N SER A 635 20.56 30.90 19.37
CA SER A 635 20.75 29.49 18.99
C SER A 635 21.93 28.88 19.76
N GLU A 636 23.07 29.57 19.79
CA GLU A 636 24.25 29.17 20.58
C GLU A 636 23.92 29.05 22.07
N LEU A 637 23.13 29.98 22.61
CA LEU A 637 22.66 29.94 23.99
C LEU A 637 21.85 28.67 24.26
N ILE A 638 20.95 28.29 23.36
CA ILE A 638 20.16 27.06 23.54
C ILE A 638 21.03 25.82 23.47
N ASP A 639 22.04 25.79 22.60
CA ASP A 639 23.01 24.69 22.53
C ASP A 639 23.77 24.53 23.86
N VAL A 640 24.30 25.62 24.42
CA VAL A 640 25.00 25.59 25.71
C VAL A 640 24.06 25.21 26.86
N LEU A 641 22.80 25.66 26.83
CA LEU A 641 21.80 25.27 27.82
C LEU A 641 21.48 23.77 27.74
N LEU A 642 21.42 23.20 26.55
CA LEU A 642 21.20 21.76 26.35
C LEU A 642 22.38 20.92 26.83
N GLU A 643 23.61 21.36 26.57
CA GLU A 643 24.81 20.67 27.07
C GLU A 643 24.91 20.71 28.60
N ARG A 644 24.58 21.84 29.22
CA ARG A 644 24.75 22.03 30.68
C ARG A 644 23.61 21.44 31.51
N TYR A 645 22.36 21.63 31.10
CA TYR A 645 21.18 21.28 31.91
C TYR A 645 20.41 20.08 31.39
N GLY A 646 20.75 19.59 30.18
CA GLY A 646 20.08 18.46 29.54
C GLY A 646 18.69 18.80 29.00
N VAL A 647 18.10 17.84 28.29
CA VAL A 647 16.84 18.01 27.53
C VAL A 647 15.62 18.26 28.41
N ASP A 648 15.66 17.85 29.69
CA ASP A 648 14.46 17.87 30.55
C ASP A 648 14.19 19.25 31.18
N GLN A 649 15.23 20.03 31.49
CA GLN A 649 15.10 21.34 32.13
C GLN A 649 14.97 22.48 31.13
N VAL A 650 15.52 22.30 29.92
CA VAL A 650 15.56 23.32 28.86
C VAL A 650 14.18 23.81 28.40
N PRO A 651 13.11 22.98 28.25
CA PRO A 651 11.78 23.44 27.88
C PRO A 651 11.26 24.59 28.74
N ALA A 652 11.42 24.50 30.06
CA ALA A 652 10.95 25.54 30.99
C ALA A 652 11.79 26.82 30.89
N ILE A 653 13.05 26.73 30.49
CA ILE A 653 13.92 27.90 30.25
C ILE A 653 13.50 28.56 28.94
N ILE A 654 13.31 27.78 27.87
CA ILE A 654 12.89 28.25 26.56
C ILE A 654 11.51 28.93 26.62
N ASP A 655 10.56 28.39 27.39
CA ASP A 655 9.25 29.01 27.59
C ASP A 655 9.38 30.39 28.25
N ARG A 656 10.29 30.56 29.22
CA ARG A 656 10.57 31.86 29.85
C ARG A 656 11.25 32.84 28.87
N ILE A 657 12.16 32.36 28.04
CA ILE A 657 12.80 33.16 26.97
C ILE A 657 11.75 33.64 25.97
N LYS A 658 10.81 32.78 25.59
CA LYS A 658 9.67 33.13 24.73
C LYS A 658 8.81 34.21 25.37
N THR A 659 8.40 34.04 26.63
CA THR A 659 7.58 35.03 27.34
C THR A 659 8.29 36.37 27.55
N PHE A 660 9.62 36.39 27.64
CA PHE A 660 10.38 37.63 27.73
C PHE A 660 10.50 38.35 26.37
N GLY A 661 10.60 37.58 25.27
CA GLY A 661 10.77 38.16 23.95
C GLY A 661 9.47 38.65 23.29
N PHE A 662 8.32 38.08 23.65
CA PHE A 662 7.01 38.67 23.36
C PHE A 662 6.73 39.80 24.34
#